data_AF-A0A098LL92-F1
#
_entry.id   AF-A0A098LL92-F1
#
_cell.length_a   1.000
_cell.length_b   1.000
_cell.length_c   1.000
_cell.angle_alpha   90.00
_cell.angle_beta   90.00
_cell.angle_gamma   90.00
#
_symmetry.space_group_name_H-M   'P 1'
#
loop_
_entity.id
_entity.type
_entity.pdbx_description
1 polymer ?
#
loop_
_entity_poly.entity_id
_entity_poly.type
_entity_poly.pdbx_seq_one_letter_code
_entity_poly.pdbx_strand_id
1 'polypeptide(L)'
;MYSNIFFSKRAAFVSIVLLTLLISLYHITSIEVNLWDESRLAVNAIEMYQNGNFITTYFDGSPDMWNTKPPFMIWCIVLSMKIFGINEFALRFPSIVSFITLSLSIFWYIKRKTNDQYAAFFSSLVLITITGLASIHVFRTGDYDSMLVLWTTFYCFAFFEYLESNKVKYLNYSFLFFILACLTKGIVACIPLPAIGVYILATRNFKIFREGKFYSLICYTILIILGYYFLREKQNPGYINAVSMNELGGRFLGTIENHNQPWNYYFDLMKNVQLKFWIYFLPLIFVPIFLSKEKIVKQIIYYSLLLSGFYLLIISISQTKLQWYSAPAYPFISICLGLSISFALKFLSKKCISDEPIEGKEKIKQVAFYTIIFGIIIFPVFNILKTIKKGNEETNNVFVPVKQAVTDLQNFTKQNKGKFIVYSNNYNATLSFYLKKLNFENKANVYLNVGEPLNAMDTIIVIKNLNEGLLKTYGSTVLFESPNVKVIATIGSLFDFELSQKDLILLKLMKEIMNSEEQMQWQRKKCVTNKIPLQVQIIWEAGYLMKMNGQASQEEIDQLVNKFTDECKKGNLLQLDPNFKKLLKNDKHFDFRLTDKELTFFSRMSDIMNSEEQMEWQRKKSASNKIPLTVQIMWDAGYLMQMNGEASKEETDRIINKFTEEYNKGIYFNH
;
A
#
# COMPACT_ATOMS: atom_id res chain seq x y z
N MET A 1 54.36 -9.42 -6.68
CA MET A 1 54.07 -10.86 -6.44
C MET A 1 52.61 -11.14 -6.11
N TYR A 2 51.99 -10.55 -5.07
CA TYR A 2 50.65 -10.93 -4.57
C TYR A 2 49.40 -10.53 -5.42
N SER A 3 49.42 -10.68 -6.74
CA SER A 3 48.37 -10.13 -7.61
C SER A 3 47.05 -10.93 -7.65
N ASN A 4 47.04 -12.21 -7.26
CA ASN A 4 45.85 -13.08 -7.25
C ASN A 4 45.81 -13.98 -5.99
N ILE A 5 45.76 -13.40 -4.79
CA ILE A 5 45.78 -14.14 -3.52
C ILE A 5 44.55 -15.05 -3.34
N PHE A 6 43.35 -14.63 -3.80
CA PHE A 6 42.08 -15.32 -3.51
C PHE A 6 41.32 -15.79 -4.74
N PHE A 7 41.32 -14.99 -5.80
CA PHE A 7 40.64 -15.25 -7.07
C PHE A 7 41.14 -14.25 -8.13
N SER A 8 40.92 -14.59 -9.41
CA SER A 8 41.28 -13.72 -10.55
C SER A 8 40.30 -12.57 -10.74
N LYS A 9 40.71 -11.52 -11.49
CA LYS A 9 39.85 -10.38 -11.87
C LYS A 9 38.51 -10.82 -12.48
N ARG A 10 38.53 -11.83 -13.37
CA ARG A 10 37.34 -12.35 -14.04
C ARG A 10 36.44 -13.10 -13.07
N ALA A 11 37.01 -13.97 -12.23
CA ALA A 11 36.27 -14.69 -11.20
C ALA A 11 35.59 -13.73 -10.21
N ALA A 12 36.30 -12.71 -9.72
CA ALA A 12 35.75 -11.68 -8.82
C ALA A 12 34.47 -11.04 -9.38
N PHE A 13 34.52 -10.59 -10.64
CA PHE A 13 33.41 -9.93 -11.30
C PHE A 13 32.25 -10.88 -11.55
N VAL A 14 32.51 -12.07 -12.10
CA VAL A 14 31.49 -13.10 -12.36
C VAL A 14 30.81 -13.54 -11.06
N SER A 15 31.56 -13.72 -9.97
CA SER A 15 30.97 -14.03 -8.66
C SER A 15 30.03 -12.94 -8.16
N ILE A 16 30.37 -11.64 -8.30
CA ILE A 16 29.46 -10.55 -7.92
C ILE A 16 28.22 -10.50 -8.83
N VAL A 17 28.36 -10.73 -10.14
CA VAL A 17 27.21 -10.84 -11.06
C VAL A 17 26.27 -11.97 -10.62
N LEU A 18 26.80 -13.17 -10.42
CA LEU A 18 26.02 -14.35 -10.04
C LEU A 18 25.38 -14.21 -8.64
N LEU A 19 26.10 -13.68 -7.66
CA LEU A 19 25.55 -13.43 -6.32
C LEU A 19 24.47 -12.34 -6.33
N THR A 20 24.64 -11.27 -7.11
CA THR A 20 23.63 -10.21 -7.21
C THR A 20 22.36 -10.73 -7.90
N LEU A 21 22.51 -11.53 -8.97
CA LEU A 21 21.39 -12.20 -9.65
C LEU A 21 20.67 -13.20 -8.74
N LEU A 22 21.42 -14.00 -7.99
CA LEU A 22 20.86 -14.96 -7.02
C LEU A 22 20.01 -14.21 -5.98
N ILE A 23 20.58 -13.21 -5.30
CA ILE A 23 19.91 -12.49 -4.22
C ILE A 23 18.68 -11.69 -4.72
N SER A 24 18.74 -11.12 -5.92
CA SER A 24 17.64 -10.33 -6.50
C SER A 24 16.50 -11.19 -7.03
N LEU A 25 16.78 -12.35 -7.64
CA LEU A 25 15.77 -13.20 -8.28
C LEU A 25 15.21 -14.29 -7.36
N TYR A 26 15.94 -14.71 -6.32
CA TYR A 26 15.51 -15.79 -5.41
C TYR A 26 14.12 -15.49 -4.83
N HIS A 27 13.12 -16.33 -5.15
CA HIS A 27 11.72 -16.17 -4.72
C HIS A 27 11.04 -14.82 -5.07
N ILE A 28 11.51 -14.07 -6.07
CA ILE A 28 10.98 -12.72 -6.34
C ILE A 28 9.51 -12.69 -6.83
N THR A 29 9.01 -13.79 -7.40
CA THR A 29 7.63 -13.96 -7.90
C THR A 29 6.71 -14.78 -6.99
N SER A 30 7.23 -15.37 -5.92
CA SER A 30 6.46 -16.17 -4.94
C SER A 30 5.98 -15.35 -3.73
N ILE A 31 6.34 -14.07 -3.66
CA ILE A 31 5.84 -13.11 -2.68
C ILE A 31 4.70 -12.34 -3.35
N GLU A 32 3.57 -12.20 -2.67
CA GLU A 32 2.47 -11.33 -3.13
C GLU A 32 2.92 -9.85 -3.17
N VAL A 33 2.13 -8.98 -3.80
CA VAL A 33 2.42 -7.54 -3.81
C VAL A 33 2.16 -6.97 -2.41
N ASN A 34 3.17 -6.32 -1.82
CA ASN A 34 3.08 -5.81 -0.45
C ASN A 34 2.01 -4.71 -0.33
N LEU A 35 1.25 -4.74 0.76
CA LEU A 35 0.30 -3.70 1.09
C LEU A 35 1.02 -2.35 1.31
N TRP A 36 0.31 -1.25 1.07
CA TRP A 36 0.82 0.14 1.13
C TRP A 36 1.63 0.54 -0.10
N ASP A 37 2.93 0.86 0.03
CA ASP A 37 3.72 1.52 -1.01
C ASP A 37 3.74 0.70 -2.32
N GLU A 38 4.18 -0.56 -2.27
CA GLU A 38 4.36 -1.39 -3.48
C GLU A 38 3.03 -1.59 -4.26
N SER A 39 1.95 -1.92 -3.56
CA SER A 39 0.63 -2.13 -4.18
C SER A 39 0.00 -0.84 -4.68
N ARG A 40 0.21 0.30 -4.00
CA ARG A 40 -0.26 1.60 -4.50
C ARG A 40 0.45 1.98 -5.80
N LEU A 41 1.77 1.81 -5.86
CA LEU A 41 2.55 2.04 -7.09
C LEU A 41 2.14 1.08 -8.21
N ALA A 42 1.82 -0.17 -7.88
CA ALA A 42 1.33 -1.14 -8.85
C ALA A 42 -0.03 -0.73 -9.45
N VAL A 43 -0.97 -0.25 -8.63
CA VAL A 43 -2.24 0.32 -9.10
C VAL A 43 -2.00 1.58 -9.94
N ASN A 44 -1.19 2.54 -9.45
CA ASN A 44 -0.87 3.75 -10.20
C ASN A 44 -0.27 3.44 -11.58
N ALA A 45 0.59 2.41 -11.67
CA ALA A 45 1.20 1.97 -12.92
C ALA A 45 0.19 1.32 -13.88
N ILE A 46 -0.74 0.48 -13.38
CA ILE A 46 -1.78 -0.10 -14.24
C ILE A 46 -2.71 0.99 -14.79
N GLU A 47 -3.11 1.97 -13.98
CA GLU A 47 -4.01 3.03 -14.45
C GLU A 47 -3.30 3.98 -15.42
N MET A 48 -2.03 4.33 -15.16
CA MET A 48 -1.20 5.08 -16.11
C MET A 48 -0.93 4.32 -17.41
N TYR A 49 -0.78 2.99 -17.35
CA TYR A 49 -0.68 2.14 -18.53
C TYR A 49 -1.96 2.21 -19.37
N GLN A 50 -3.13 2.21 -18.72
CA GLN A 50 -4.45 2.18 -19.37
C GLN A 50 -4.87 3.54 -19.93
N ASN A 51 -4.67 4.64 -19.19
CA ASN A 51 -5.14 5.97 -19.56
C ASN A 51 -4.11 6.82 -20.32
N GLY A 52 -2.82 6.43 -20.31
CA GLY A 52 -1.74 7.13 -21.01
C GLY A 52 -1.35 8.49 -20.41
N ASN A 53 -1.86 8.88 -19.25
CA ASN A 53 -1.50 10.13 -18.59
C ASN A 53 -0.21 9.98 -17.78
N PHE A 54 0.92 10.35 -18.39
CA PHE A 54 2.23 10.27 -17.75
C PHE A 54 2.53 11.37 -16.71
N ILE A 55 1.65 12.37 -16.54
CA ILE A 55 1.82 13.43 -15.54
C ILE A 55 1.07 13.07 -14.25
N THR A 56 -0.20 12.69 -14.38
CA THR A 56 -1.09 12.40 -13.25
C THR A 56 -1.16 10.91 -12.98
N THR A 57 -0.70 10.52 -11.80
CA THR A 57 -0.98 9.22 -11.20
C THR A 57 -2.46 9.15 -10.79
N TYR A 58 -3.09 8.01 -11.04
CA TYR A 58 -4.46 7.72 -10.59
C TYR A 58 -4.43 6.53 -9.63
N PHE A 59 -5.38 6.48 -8.69
CA PHE A 59 -5.62 5.35 -7.81
C PHE A 59 -7.13 5.10 -7.74
N ASP A 60 -7.55 3.90 -8.14
CA ASP A 60 -8.96 3.51 -8.25
C ASP A 60 -9.82 4.53 -9.03
N GLY A 61 -9.28 4.97 -10.17
CA GLY A 61 -9.96 5.85 -11.13
C GLY A 61 -9.93 7.34 -10.77
N SER A 62 -9.49 7.70 -9.56
CA SER A 62 -9.36 9.09 -9.11
C SER A 62 -7.90 9.56 -9.13
N PRO A 63 -7.61 10.85 -9.40
CA PRO A 63 -6.25 11.38 -9.31
C PRO A 63 -5.63 11.15 -7.92
N ASP A 64 -4.43 10.57 -7.87
CA ASP A 64 -3.80 10.21 -6.60
C ASP A 64 -3.14 11.44 -5.95
N MET A 65 -3.75 11.91 -4.87
CA MET A 65 -3.29 13.04 -4.07
C MET A 65 -2.48 12.62 -2.82
N TRP A 66 -2.38 11.32 -2.54
CA TRP A 66 -1.59 10.79 -1.40
C TRP A 66 -0.19 10.37 -1.88
N ASN A 67 -0.09 9.81 -3.09
CA ASN A 67 1.18 9.56 -3.74
C ASN A 67 1.73 10.85 -4.39
N THR A 68 2.26 11.73 -3.54
CA THR A 68 2.84 13.04 -3.89
C THR A 68 4.22 12.99 -4.55
N LYS A 69 4.74 11.78 -4.84
CA LYS A 69 6.08 11.57 -5.37
C LYS A 69 6.05 11.70 -6.89
N PRO A 70 7.05 12.34 -7.51
CA PRO A 70 7.11 12.39 -8.97
C PRO A 70 7.22 10.98 -9.60
N PRO A 71 6.74 10.79 -10.84
CA PRO A 71 6.33 9.47 -11.33
C PRO A 71 7.46 8.63 -11.97
N PHE A 72 8.74 8.95 -11.82
CA PHE A 72 9.80 8.27 -12.60
C PHE A 72 9.84 6.75 -12.38
N MET A 73 9.69 6.29 -11.13
CA MET A 73 9.59 4.85 -10.85
C MET A 73 8.36 4.23 -11.52
N ILE A 74 7.22 4.92 -11.49
CA ILE A 74 5.96 4.48 -12.12
C ILE A 74 6.12 4.40 -13.65
N TRP A 75 6.79 5.36 -14.28
CA TRP A 75 7.12 5.29 -15.72
C TRP A 75 7.94 4.04 -16.06
N CYS A 76 8.92 3.69 -15.22
CA CYS A 76 9.71 2.47 -15.40
C CYS A 76 8.91 1.19 -15.14
N ILE A 77 7.98 1.18 -14.18
CA ILE A 77 7.05 0.06 -13.97
C ILE A 77 6.11 -0.08 -15.18
N VAL A 78 5.53 1.01 -15.69
CA VAL A 78 4.67 1.02 -16.90
C VAL A 78 5.42 0.46 -18.11
N LEU A 79 6.67 0.89 -18.31
CA LEU A 79 7.52 0.36 -19.38
C LEU A 79 7.80 -1.15 -19.19
N SER A 80 8.06 -1.58 -17.95
CA SER A 80 8.28 -3.00 -17.65
C SER A 80 7.01 -3.84 -17.89
N MET A 81 5.84 -3.36 -17.47
CA MET A 81 4.55 -4.00 -17.74
C MET A 81 4.21 -4.07 -19.23
N LYS A 82 4.68 -3.11 -20.05
CA LYS A 82 4.59 -3.18 -21.52
C LYS A 82 5.49 -4.25 -22.14
N ILE A 83 6.60 -4.62 -21.50
CA ILE A 83 7.57 -5.61 -22.00
C ILE A 83 7.24 -7.02 -21.49
N PHE A 84 6.90 -7.17 -20.21
CA PHE A 84 6.74 -8.47 -19.54
C PHE A 84 5.29 -8.81 -19.14
N GLY A 85 4.33 -7.94 -19.43
CA GLY A 85 2.94 -8.07 -18.99
C GLY A 85 2.70 -7.59 -17.55
N ILE A 86 1.44 -7.54 -17.11
CA ILE A 86 1.07 -7.08 -15.76
C ILE A 86 1.28 -8.24 -14.76
N ASN A 87 2.43 -8.27 -14.09
CA ASN A 87 2.74 -9.26 -13.07
C ASN A 87 3.77 -8.74 -12.04
N GLU A 88 3.98 -9.51 -10.98
CA GLU A 88 4.86 -9.18 -9.87
C GLU A 88 6.34 -9.06 -10.30
N PHE A 89 6.76 -9.78 -11.35
CA PHE A 89 8.12 -9.62 -11.90
C PHE A 89 8.25 -8.26 -12.61
N ALA A 90 7.31 -7.89 -13.46
CA ALA A 90 7.31 -6.59 -14.15
C ALA A 90 7.26 -5.41 -13.18
N LEU A 91 6.47 -5.53 -12.10
CA LEU A 91 6.43 -4.55 -11.01
C LEU A 91 7.80 -4.35 -10.34
N ARG A 92 8.53 -5.45 -10.09
CA ARG A 92 9.80 -5.45 -9.35
C ARG A 92 11.04 -5.28 -10.24
N PHE A 93 10.90 -5.48 -11.56
CA PHE A 93 12.00 -5.43 -12.51
C PHE A 93 12.82 -4.12 -12.49
N PRO A 94 12.23 -2.90 -12.38
CA PRO A 94 13.01 -1.68 -12.28
C PRO A 94 13.91 -1.63 -11.04
N SER A 95 13.45 -2.20 -9.91
CA SER A 95 14.23 -2.34 -8.68
C SER A 95 15.34 -3.39 -8.81
N ILE A 96 15.06 -4.53 -9.44
CA ILE A 96 16.05 -5.58 -9.75
C ILE A 96 17.18 -5.01 -10.62
N VAL A 97 16.84 -4.30 -11.70
CA VAL A 97 17.81 -3.62 -12.57
C VAL A 97 18.62 -2.61 -11.78
N SER A 98 17.98 -1.78 -10.96
CA SER A 98 18.67 -0.78 -10.12
C SER A 98 19.68 -1.42 -9.16
N PHE A 99 19.35 -2.55 -8.54
CA PHE A 99 20.25 -3.28 -7.64
C PHE A 99 21.46 -3.88 -8.36
N ILE A 100 21.23 -4.50 -9.53
CA ILE A 100 22.29 -5.05 -10.37
C ILE A 100 23.21 -3.93 -10.86
N THR A 101 22.65 -2.86 -11.42
CA THR A 101 23.44 -1.72 -11.91
C THR A 101 24.24 -1.08 -10.78
N LEU A 102 23.66 -0.87 -9.59
CA LEU A 102 24.37 -0.33 -8.43
C LEU A 102 25.53 -1.23 -7.97
N SER A 103 25.28 -2.52 -7.76
CA SER A 103 26.28 -3.52 -7.34
C SER A 103 27.48 -3.54 -8.29
N LEU A 104 27.22 -3.66 -9.60
CA LEU A 104 28.27 -3.69 -10.60
C LEU A 104 28.98 -2.33 -10.71
N SER A 105 28.26 -1.21 -10.63
CA SER A 105 28.87 0.12 -10.66
C SER A 105 29.80 0.38 -9.48
N ILE A 106 29.47 -0.09 -8.26
CA ILE A 106 30.41 -0.03 -7.11
C ILE A 106 31.66 -0.86 -7.41
N PHE A 107 31.51 -2.09 -7.90
CA PHE A 107 32.65 -2.93 -8.29
C PHE A 107 33.57 -2.22 -9.28
N TRP A 108 33.02 -1.75 -10.41
CA TRP A 108 33.78 -1.07 -11.46
C TRP A 108 34.41 0.25 -10.98
N TYR A 109 33.67 1.05 -10.22
CA TYR A 109 34.12 2.35 -9.72
C TYR A 109 35.30 2.20 -8.77
N ILE A 110 35.16 1.36 -7.73
CA ILE A 110 36.22 1.10 -6.77
C ILE A 110 37.41 0.44 -7.45
N LYS A 111 37.20 -0.56 -8.31
CA LYS A 111 38.29 -1.21 -9.05
C LYS A 111 39.10 -0.23 -9.88
N ARG A 112 38.44 0.72 -10.57
CA ARG A 112 39.12 1.74 -11.37
C ARG A 112 39.87 2.76 -10.50
N LYS A 113 39.31 3.16 -9.35
CA LYS A 113 39.88 4.20 -8.50
C LYS A 113 41.09 3.77 -7.67
N THR A 114 41.13 2.52 -7.21
CA THR A 114 42.17 2.00 -6.31
C THR A 114 43.05 0.93 -6.96
N ASN A 115 42.76 0.56 -8.22
CA ASN A 115 43.30 -0.63 -8.88
C ASN A 115 43.12 -1.93 -8.07
N ASP A 116 42.24 -1.96 -7.06
CA ASP A 116 42.12 -3.08 -6.13
C ASP A 116 40.89 -3.94 -6.45
N GLN A 117 41.12 -5.23 -6.74
CA GLN A 117 40.03 -6.17 -7.00
C GLN A 117 39.35 -6.66 -5.73
N TYR A 118 40.06 -6.69 -4.61
CA TYR A 118 39.50 -7.17 -3.35
C TYR A 118 38.64 -6.08 -2.71
N ALA A 119 39.07 -4.81 -2.74
CA ALA A 119 38.22 -3.69 -2.34
C ALA A 119 36.94 -3.62 -3.19
N ALA A 120 37.04 -3.77 -4.51
CA ALA A 120 35.88 -3.79 -5.40
C ALA A 120 34.92 -4.94 -5.09
N PHE A 121 35.45 -6.15 -4.93
CA PHE A 121 34.67 -7.33 -4.57
C PHE A 121 33.99 -7.15 -3.22
N PHE A 122 34.72 -6.83 -2.15
CA PHE A 122 34.15 -6.69 -0.81
C PHE A 122 33.18 -5.50 -0.70
N SER A 123 33.41 -4.38 -1.41
CA SER A 123 32.46 -3.25 -1.39
C SER A 123 31.09 -3.61 -1.98
N SER A 124 31.11 -4.51 -2.98
CA SER A 124 29.92 -4.99 -3.67
C SER A 124 29.26 -6.16 -2.92
N LEU A 125 30.06 -7.09 -2.40
CA LEU A 125 29.60 -8.18 -1.54
C LEU A 125 28.91 -7.65 -0.27
N VAL A 126 29.50 -6.64 0.38
CA VAL A 126 28.88 -5.97 1.53
C VAL A 126 27.54 -5.39 1.08
N LEU A 127 27.49 -4.56 0.02
CA LEU A 127 26.26 -3.96 -0.48
C LEU A 127 25.14 -5.00 -0.67
N ILE A 128 25.40 -6.07 -1.42
CA ILE A 128 24.35 -7.04 -1.79
C ILE A 128 23.90 -7.94 -0.63
N THR A 129 24.62 -7.92 0.51
CA THR A 129 24.28 -8.69 1.70
C THR A 129 23.83 -7.83 2.88
N ILE A 130 23.68 -6.51 2.70
CA ILE A 130 23.00 -5.63 3.65
C ILE A 130 21.51 -5.97 3.62
N THR A 131 20.98 -6.46 4.75
CA THR A 131 19.56 -6.81 4.91
C THR A 131 18.66 -5.58 4.73
N GLY A 132 19.12 -4.38 5.11
CA GLY A 132 18.42 -3.12 4.84
C GLY A 132 18.29 -2.71 3.36
N LEU A 133 18.91 -3.45 2.44
CA LEU A 133 18.80 -3.27 0.98
C LEU A 133 18.17 -4.48 0.28
N ALA A 134 18.55 -5.69 0.71
CA ALA A 134 18.29 -6.93 -0.01
C ALA A 134 17.26 -7.87 0.66
N SER A 135 16.64 -7.46 1.77
CA SER A 135 15.51 -8.20 2.37
C SER A 135 14.17 -7.72 1.78
N ILE A 136 13.07 -7.71 2.55
CA ILE A 136 11.81 -7.16 2.07
C ILE A 136 11.93 -5.63 1.95
N HIS A 137 11.21 -5.04 0.99
CA HIS A 137 11.32 -3.62 0.58
C HIS A 137 12.60 -3.28 -0.23
N VAL A 138 12.80 -1.98 -0.50
CA VAL A 138 13.89 -1.36 -1.29
C VAL A 138 14.10 -2.05 -2.65
N PHE A 139 15.07 -2.96 -2.80
CA PHE A 139 15.43 -3.55 -4.10
C PHE A 139 14.61 -4.78 -4.50
N ARG A 140 13.85 -5.36 -3.55
CA ARG A 140 13.04 -6.57 -3.79
C ARG A 140 11.57 -6.32 -4.08
N THR A 141 11.19 -5.05 -4.17
CA THR A 141 9.81 -4.58 -4.31
C THR A 141 9.73 -3.43 -5.29
N GLY A 142 8.55 -3.14 -5.82
CA GLY A 142 8.29 -2.07 -6.81
C GLY A 142 8.36 -0.62 -6.27
N ASP A 143 9.18 -0.33 -5.26
CA ASP A 143 9.17 0.96 -4.54
C ASP A 143 10.18 2.00 -5.06
N TYR A 144 9.91 3.28 -4.79
CA TYR A 144 10.78 4.41 -5.13
C TYR A 144 12.22 4.30 -4.60
N ASP A 145 12.44 3.62 -3.47
CA ASP A 145 13.72 3.61 -2.77
C ASP A 145 14.84 2.94 -3.58
N SER A 146 14.54 1.93 -4.41
CA SER A 146 15.55 1.28 -5.25
C SER A 146 16.25 2.26 -6.20
N MET A 147 15.45 3.05 -6.91
CA MET A 147 15.92 4.07 -7.84
C MET A 147 16.51 5.27 -7.11
N LEU A 148 15.97 5.67 -5.97
CA LEU A 148 16.56 6.74 -5.16
C LEU A 148 17.98 6.38 -4.73
N VAL A 149 18.21 5.15 -4.25
CA VAL A 149 19.56 4.68 -3.84
C VAL A 149 20.52 4.63 -5.03
N LEU A 150 20.05 4.17 -6.20
CA LEU A 150 20.84 4.17 -7.44
C LEU A 150 21.26 5.60 -7.83
N TRP A 151 20.29 6.50 -7.99
CA TRP A 151 20.53 7.84 -8.50
C TRP A 151 21.30 8.73 -7.52
N THR A 152 21.04 8.61 -6.21
CA THR A 152 21.83 9.32 -5.18
C THR A 152 23.29 8.86 -5.18
N THR A 153 23.56 7.56 -5.26
CA THR A 153 24.92 7.02 -5.39
C THR A 153 25.60 7.57 -6.65
N PHE A 154 24.90 7.55 -7.78
CA PHE A 154 25.45 7.93 -9.08
C PHE A 154 25.76 9.42 -9.17
N TYR A 155 24.89 10.30 -8.68
CA TYR A 155 25.23 11.73 -8.63
C TYR A 155 26.37 11.99 -7.66
N CYS A 156 26.41 11.32 -6.50
CA CYS A 156 27.51 11.50 -5.54
C CYS A 156 28.86 11.08 -6.11
N PHE A 157 28.93 9.97 -6.85
CA PHE A 157 30.15 9.53 -7.55
C PHE A 157 30.54 10.50 -8.67
N ALA A 158 29.57 10.95 -9.48
CA ALA A 158 29.83 11.91 -10.55
C ALA A 158 30.32 13.27 -10.00
N PHE A 159 29.76 13.73 -8.88
CA PHE A 159 30.21 14.94 -8.22
C PHE A 159 31.64 14.81 -7.67
N PHE A 160 31.97 13.68 -7.04
CA PHE A 160 33.34 13.38 -6.59
C PHE A 160 34.33 13.36 -7.77
N GLU A 161 33.96 12.75 -8.90
CA GLU A 161 34.78 12.77 -10.12
C GLU A 161 34.97 14.18 -10.69
N TYR A 162 33.96 15.05 -10.60
CA TYR A 162 34.12 16.45 -10.95
C TYR A 162 35.11 17.15 -10.00
N LEU A 163 34.98 16.99 -8.68
CA LEU A 163 35.90 17.61 -7.71
C LEU A 163 37.35 17.16 -7.88
N GLU A 164 37.60 15.86 -8.13
CA GLU A 164 38.95 15.32 -8.30
C GLU A 164 39.58 15.64 -9.67
N SER A 165 38.77 15.82 -10.72
CA SER A 165 39.30 15.98 -12.10
C SER A 165 39.04 17.33 -12.76
N ASN A 166 38.15 18.16 -12.20
CA ASN A 166 37.59 19.38 -12.77
C ASN A 166 36.96 19.20 -14.18
N LYS A 167 36.65 17.96 -14.60
CA LYS A 167 36.08 17.69 -15.94
C LYS A 167 34.57 17.87 -15.91
N VAL A 168 34.09 18.94 -16.54
CA VAL A 168 32.68 19.38 -16.65
C VAL A 168 31.70 18.25 -17.05
N LYS A 169 32.12 17.24 -17.82
CA LYS A 169 31.26 16.08 -18.13
C LYS A 169 30.73 15.35 -16.89
N TYR A 170 31.51 15.28 -15.81
CA TYR A 170 31.07 14.66 -14.57
C TYR A 170 30.10 15.55 -13.79
N LEU A 171 30.19 16.88 -13.94
CA LEU A 171 29.19 17.81 -13.43
C LEU A 171 27.85 17.59 -14.17
N ASN A 172 27.86 17.48 -15.50
CA ASN A 172 26.65 17.14 -16.28
C ASN A 172 26.00 15.84 -15.77
N TYR A 173 26.80 14.77 -15.59
CA TYR A 173 26.30 13.49 -15.09
C TYR A 173 25.76 13.58 -13.67
N SER A 174 26.40 14.36 -12.79
CA SER A 174 25.89 14.58 -11.44
C SER A 174 24.52 15.24 -11.48
N PHE A 175 24.34 16.32 -12.24
CA PHE A 175 23.04 16.99 -12.34
C PHE A 175 21.98 16.13 -13.04
N LEU A 176 22.34 15.34 -14.05
CA LEU A 176 21.43 14.36 -14.67
C LEU A 176 20.90 13.35 -13.65
N PHE A 177 21.79 12.69 -12.90
CA PHE A 177 21.39 11.72 -11.89
C PHE A 177 20.67 12.37 -10.70
N PHE A 178 20.99 13.62 -10.36
CA PHE A 178 20.26 14.38 -9.35
C PHE A 178 18.81 14.68 -9.79
N ILE A 179 18.61 15.12 -11.04
CA ILE A 179 17.26 15.29 -11.62
C ILE A 179 16.47 13.97 -11.57
N LEU A 180 17.09 12.84 -11.93
CA LEU A 180 16.44 11.52 -11.85
C LEU A 180 16.10 11.11 -10.42
N ALA A 181 16.95 11.43 -9.44
CA ALA A 181 16.66 11.21 -8.02
C ALA A 181 15.46 12.06 -7.55
N CYS A 182 15.40 13.35 -7.91
CA CYS A 182 14.28 14.22 -7.61
C CYS A 182 12.98 13.75 -8.29
N LEU A 183 13.05 13.32 -9.55
CA LEU A 183 11.91 12.75 -10.27
C LEU A 183 11.49 11.35 -9.75
N THR A 184 12.28 10.74 -8.87
CA THR A 184 11.94 9.48 -8.18
C THR A 184 11.29 9.73 -6.83
N LYS A 185 11.88 10.58 -5.96
CA LYS A 185 11.41 10.75 -4.56
C LYS A 185 11.51 12.18 -4.03
N GLY A 186 11.31 13.16 -4.91
CA GLY A 186 11.15 14.57 -4.55
C GLY A 186 12.36 15.14 -3.79
N ILE A 187 12.08 15.84 -2.68
CA ILE A 187 13.08 16.56 -1.89
C ILE A 187 14.11 15.64 -1.20
N VAL A 188 13.79 14.35 -1.00
CA VAL A 188 14.67 13.36 -0.34
C VAL A 188 16.00 13.22 -1.09
N ALA A 189 16.01 13.44 -2.41
CA ALA A 189 17.21 13.47 -3.24
C ALA A 189 18.25 14.51 -2.77
N CYS A 190 17.85 15.55 -2.03
CA CYS A 190 18.73 16.63 -1.55
C CYS A 190 19.51 16.28 -0.27
N ILE A 191 19.14 15.22 0.46
CA ILE A 191 19.72 14.90 1.79
C ILE A 191 21.26 14.73 1.76
N PRO A 192 21.90 14.16 0.71
CA PRO A 192 23.36 14.11 0.60
C PRO A 192 24.07 15.47 0.33
N LEU A 193 23.37 16.52 -0.10
CA LEU A 193 24.01 17.78 -0.52
C LEU A 193 24.81 18.50 0.58
N PRO A 194 24.38 18.55 1.86
CA PRO A 194 25.18 19.13 2.95
C PRO A 194 26.54 18.44 3.13
N ALA A 195 26.62 17.11 3.00
CA ALA A 195 27.90 16.39 3.05
C ALA A 195 28.82 16.74 1.88
N ILE A 196 28.27 16.94 0.69
CA ILE A 196 29.02 17.43 -0.47
C ILE A 196 29.56 18.84 -0.19
N GLY A 197 28.75 19.73 0.39
CA GLY A 197 29.18 21.06 0.84
C GLY A 197 30.32 21.02 1.85
N VAL A 198 30.21 20.18 2.88
CA VAL A 198 31.28 19.96 3.88
C VAL A 198 32.54 19.39 3.24
N TYR A 199 32.44 18.49 2.27
CA TYR A 199 33.60 17.98 1.54
C TYR A 199 34.27 19.07 0.68
N ILE A 200 33.51 19.96 0.02
CA ILE A 200 34.05 21.12 -0.70
C ILE A 200 34.81 22.05 0.27
N LEU A 201 34.24 22.34 1.44
CA LEU A 201 34.88 23.16 2.48
C LEU A 201 36.18 22.52 2.98
N ALA A 202 36.15 21.24 3.35
CA ALA A 202 37.30 20.50 3.86
C ALA A 202 38.43 20.35 2.82
N THR A 203 38.10 20.20 1.55
CA THR A 203 39.08 20.12 0.44
C THR A 203 39.44 21.48 -0.14
N ARG A 204 38.80 22.58 0.32
CA ARG A 204 38.92 23.95 -0.21
C ARG A 204 38.67 24.07 -1.72
N ASN A 205 37.83 23.20 -2.29
CA ASN A 205 37.60 23.12 -3.73
C ASN A 205 36.56 24.13 -4.25
N PHE A 206 36.76 25.41 -3.91
CA PHE A 206 35.86 26.52 -4.22
C PHE A 206 35.78 26.87 -5.72
N LYS A 207 36.55 26.19 -6.59
CA LYS A 207 36.56 26.43 -8.04
C LYS A 207 35.21 26.17 -8.68
N ILE A 208 34.40 25.27 -8.11
CA ILE A 208 33.04 24.99 -8.57
C ILE A 208 32.14 26.24 -8.60
N PHE A 209 32.29 27.16 -7.66
CA PHE A 209 31.51 28.40 -7.61
C PHE A 209 31.96 29.45 -8.65
N ARG A 210 32.99 29.14 -9.45
CA ARG A 210 33.42 29.94 -10.62
C ARG A 210 33.08 29.25 -11.95
N GLU A 211 32.55 28.04 -11.92
CA GLU A 211 32.11 27.30 -13.09
C GLU A 211 30.73 27.81 -13.52
N GLY A 212 30.66 28.63 -14.56
CA GLY A 212 29.38 29.18 -15.05
C GLY A 212 28.33 28.10 -15.34
N LYS A 213 28.78 26.92 -15.80
CA LYS A 213 27.87 25.80 -16.08
C LYS A 213 27.21 25.20 -14.83
N PHE A 214 27.81 25.34 -13.65
CA PHE A 214 27.20 24.91 -12.38
C PHE A 214 25.86 25.60 -12.17
N TYR A 215 25.82 26.93 -12.36
CA TYR A 215 24.60 27.72 -12.25
C TYR A 215 23.59 27.41 -13.36
N SER A 216 24.04 27.22 -14.61
CA SER A 216 23.14 26.78 -15.69
C SER A 216 22.46 25.44 -15.38
N LEU A 217 23.20 24.47 -14.84
CA LEU A 217 22.67 23.16 -14.47
C LEU A 217 21.71 23.22 -13.28
N ILE A 218 21.93 24.12 -12.32
CA ILE A 218 20.96 24.44 -11.25
C ILE A 218 19.66 24.97 -11.87
N CYS A 219 19.74 25.94 -12.78
CA CYS A 219 18.55 26.50 -13.44
C CYS A 219 17.78 25.42 -14.22
N TYR A 220 18.45 24.56 -14.99
CA TYR A 220 17.79 23.45 -15.70
C TYR A 220 17.12 22.44 -14.75
N THR A 221 17.77 22.14 -13.61
CA THR A 221 17.22 21.24 -12.59
C THR A 221 15.95 21.81 -11.97
N ILE A 222 15.98 23.08 -11.58
CA ILE A 222 14.82 23.80 -11.04
C ILE A 222 13.69 23.83 -12.08
N LEU A 223 14.00 24.17 -13.34
CA LEU A 223 13.01 24.22 -14.42
C LEU A 223 12.30 22.87 -14.65
N ILE A 224 13.04 21.75 -14.66
CA ILE A 224 12.48 20.42 -14.88
C ILE A 224 11.62 19.98 -13.69
N ILE A 225 12.10 20.17 -12.46
CA ILE A 225 11.40 19.73 -11.25
C ILE A 225 10.13 20.58 -11.02
N LEU A 226 10.25 21.91 -11.08
CA LEU A 226 9.08 22.80 -10.94
C LEU A 226 8.12 22.65 -12.13
N GLY A 227 8.62 22.38 -13.33
CA GLY A 227 7.80 22.08 -14.50
C GLY A 227 6.89 20.87 -14.28
N TYR A 228 7.40 19.79 -13.68
CA TYR A 228 6.56 18.64 -13.28
C TYR A 228 5.47 19.07 -12.29
N TYR A 229 5.83 19.69 -11.16
CA TYR A 229 4.86 20.06 -10.13
C TYR A 229 3.81 21.06 -10.64
N PHE A 230 4.20 22.01 -11.49
CA PHE A 230 3.28 22.95 -12.15
C PHE A 230 2.31 22.25 -13.10
N LEU A 231 2.78 21.31 -13.93
CA LEU A 231 1.90 20.53 -14.81
C LEU A 231 0.93 19.64 -14.02
N ARG A 232 1.40 19.05 -12.91
CA ARG A 232 0.60 18.21 -12.02
C ARG A 232 -0.48 19.02 -11.29
N GLU A 233 -0.13 20.20 -10.77
CA GLU A 233 -1.07 21.18 -10.19
C GLU A 233 -2.11 21.67 -11.22
N LYS A 234 -1.67 21.98 -12.44
CA LYS A 234 -2.57 22.43 -13.51
C LYS A 234 -3.58 21.35 -13.92
N GLN A 235 -3.19 20.07 -13.88
CA GLN A 235 -4.13 18.97 -14.12
C GLN A 235 -5.04 18.68 -12.92
N ASN A 236 -4.52 18.80 -11.69
CA ASN A 236 -5.27 18.56 -10.46
C ASN A 236 -4.89 19.60 -9.38
N PRO A 237 -5.66 20.70 -9.29
CA PRO A 237 -5.43 21.74 -8.29
C PRO A 237 -5.42 21.19 -6.86
N GLY A 238 -4.56 21.78 -6.02
CA GLY A 238 -4.32 21.34 -4.64
C GLY A 238 -3.21 20.28 -4.50
N TYR A 239 -2.57 19.81 -5.58
CA TYR A 239 -1.48 18.84 -5.50
C TYR A 239 -0.24 19.41 -4.81
N ILE A 240 0.10 20.68 -5.04
CA ILE A 240 1.22 21.36 -4.35
C ILE A 240 0.93 21.46 -2.84
N ASN A 241 -0.33 21.69 -2.45
CA ASN A 241 -0.70 21.65 -1.03
C ASN A 241 -0.52 20.24 -0.45
N ALA A 242 -0.98 19.20 -1.17
CA ALA A 242 -0.77 17.82 -0.77
C ALA A 242 0.73 17.45 -0.66
N VAL A 243 1.58 17.89 -1.59
CA VAL A 243 3.05 17.74 -1.53
C VAL A 243 3.63 18.45 -0.30
N SER A 244 3.18 19.68 -0.02
CA SER A 244 3.62 20.45 1.15
C SER A 244 3.29 19.71 2.46
N MET A 245 2.06 19.23 2.59
CA MET A 245 1.60 18.46 3.75
C MET A 245 2.33 17.11 3.87
N ASN A 246 2.52 16.38 2.77
CA ASN A 246 3.08 15.02 2.82
C ASN A 246 4.62 14.95 2.82
N GLU A 247 5.34 15.94 2.29
CA GLU A 247 6.80 15.85 2.09
C GLU A 247 7.61 16.97 2.73
N LEU A 248 7.13 18.22 2.72
CA LEU A 248 7.92 19.38 3.16
C LEU A 248 7.66 19.76 4.63
N GLY A 249 6.40 19.77 5.05
CA GLY A 249 5.99 20.11 6.41
C GLY A 249 5.67 18.89 7.27
N GLY A 250 4.62 18.14 6.90
CA GLY A 250 3.93 17.23 7.82
C GLY A 250 4.76 16.03 8.29
N ARG A 251 5.50 15.34 7.42
CA ARG A 251 6.31 14.15 7.82
C ARG A 251 7.64 14.49 8.49
N PHE A 252 8.21 15.66 8.18
CA PHE A 252 9.50 16.07 8.75
C PHE A 252 9.32 16.71 10.13
N LEU A 253 8.33 17.60 10.27
CA LEU A 253 8.02 18.34 11.50
C LEU A 253 6.96 17.64 12.38
N GLY A 254 6.20 16.69 11.84
CA GLY A 254 5.16 15.95 12.55
C GLY A 254 5.28 14.42 12.38
N THR A 255 4.53 13.71 13.21
CA THR A 255 4.48 12.25 13.24
C THR A 255 3.26 11.75 12.48
N ILE A 256 3.45 10.90 11.48
CA ILE A 256 2.36 10.16 10.82
C ILE A 256 2.31 8.72 11.36
N GLU A 257 1.10 8.16 11.49
CA GLU A 257 0.84 6.74 11.76
C GLU A 257 1.60 6.16 12.98
N ASN A 258 1.75 6.94 14.06
CA ASN A 258 2.50 6.58 15.27
C ASN A 258 3.98 6.20 15.04
N HIS A 259 4.57 6.55 13.89
CA HIS A 259 5.99 6.31 13.58
C HIS A 259 6.97 7.30 14.25
N ASN A 260 6.66 7.70 15.49
CA ASN A 260 7.59 8.44 16.34
C ASN A 260 8.61 7.46 16.94
N GLN A 261 9.88 7.67 16.63
CA GLN A 261 10.99 6.80 17.03
C GLN A 261 12.16 7.66 17.53
N PRO A 262 12.93 7.19 18.54
CA PRO A 262 13.97 7.99 19.15
C PRO A 262 15.12 8.29 18.18
N TRP A 263 15.95 9.29 18.51
CA TRP A 263 17.02 9.77 17.61
C TRP A 263 18.03 8.66 17.21
N ASN A 264 18.27 7.70 18.09
CA ASN A 264 19.15 6.53 17.90
C ASN A 264 18.50 5.39 17.10
N TYR A 265 17.24 5.51 16.66
CA TYR A 265 16.51 4.47 15.93
C TYR A 265 17.31 3.83 14.81
N TYR A 266 17.92 4.62 13.91
CA TYR A 266 18.69 4.09 12.79
C TYR A 266 19.99 3.41 13.22
N PHE A 267 20.59 3.82 14.35
CA PHE A 267 21.77 3.14 14.91
C PHE A 267 21.40 1.74 15.42
N ASP A 268 20.33 1.63 16.20
CA ASP A 268 19.85 0.34 16.72
C ASP A 268 19.31 -0.56 15.61
N LEU A 269 18.59 0.00 14.63
CA LEU A 269 18.11 -0.72 13.46
C LEU A 269 19.27 -1.27 12.62
N MET A 270 20.34 -0.49 12.41
CA MET A 270 21.57 -0.97 11.77
C MET A 270 22.24 -2.09 12.59
N LYS A 271 22.44 -1.87 13.89
CA LYS A 271 23.10 -2.84 14.78
C LYS A 271 22.36 -4.18 14.86
N ASN A 272 21.03 -4.13 15.01
CA ASN A 272 20.22 -5.29 15.35
C ASN A 272 19.64 -5.99 14.11
N VAL A 273 19.41 -5.26 13.01
CA VAL A 273 18.71 -5.76 11.81
C VAL A 273 19.53 -5.55 10.54
N GLN A 274 19.78 -4.30 10.12
CA GLN A 274 20.16 -3.96 8.74
C GLN A 274 21.65 -4.19 8.41
N LEU A 275 22.54 -4.08 9.40
CA LEU A 275 23.99 -4.31 9.29
C LEU A 275 24.47 -5.41 10.25
N LYS A 276 23.58 -6.27 10.78
CA LYS A 276 23.88 -7.19 11.90
C LYS A 276 25.20 -7.99 11.80
N PHE A 277 25.59 -8.44 10.61
CA PHE A 277 26.91 -9.09 10.40
C PHE A 277 28.04 -8.07 10.21
N TRP A 278 27.80 -7.04 9.41
CA TRP A 278 28.80 -6.05 9.04
C TRP A 278 29.14 -5.03 10.14
N ILE A 279 28.31 -4.91 11.18
CA ILE A 279 28.50 -3.99 12.31
C ILE A 279 29.84 -4.23 13.03
N TYR A 280 30.26 -5.49 13.15
CA TYR A 280 31.54 -5.89 13.76
C TYR A 280 32.77 -5.45 12.96
N PHE A 281 32.60 -5.11 11.68
CA PHE A 281 33.66 -4.64 10.80
C PHE A 281 33.77 -3.10 10.76
N LEU A 282 32.82 -2.35 11.33
CA LEU A 282 32.85 -0.88 11.35
C LEU A 282 34.15 -0.27 11.94
N PRO A 283 34.74 -0.81 13.04
CA PRO A 283 36.02 -0.27 13.56
C PRO A 283 37.17 -0.36 12.55
N LEU A 284 37.11 -1.27 11.57
CA LEU A 284 38.14 -1.40 10.55
C LEU A 284 38.16 -0.20 9.59
N ILE A 285 37.09 0.59 9.49
CA ILE A 285 37.00 1.75 8.57
C ILE A 285 38.13 2.75 8.79
N PHE A 286 38.60 2.90 10.03
CA PHE A 286 39.69 3.80 10.38
C PHE A 286 41.08 3.28 9.97
N VAL A 287 41.24 1.96 9.78
CA VAL A 287 42.55 1.34 9.46
C VAL A 287 43.16 1.87 8.16
N PRO A 288 42.48 1.84 6.99
CA PRO A 288 43.03 2.44 5.77
C PRO A 288 43.13 3.97 5.82
N ILE A 289 42.38 4.68 6.66
CA ILE A 289 42.52 6.13 6.84
C ILE A 289 43.91 6.46 7.39
N PHE A 290 44.37 5.74 8.42
CA PHE A 290 45.70 5.95 8.99
C PHE A 290 46.80 5.28 8.15
N LEU A 291 46.62 4.02 7.74
CA LEU A 291 47.69 3.18 7.21
C LEU A 291 47.84 3.19 5.68
N SER A 292 46.84 3.63 4.90
CA SER A 292 46.99 3.71 3.45
C SER A 292 48.00 4.80 3.05
N LYS A 293 48.82 4.52 2.04
CA LYS A 293 49.64 5.54 1.37
C LYS A 293 48.93 6.20 0.17
N GLU A 294 47.83 5.61 -0.29
CA GLU A 294 47.08 6.11 -1.45
C GLU A 294 46.11 7.22 -1.04
N LYS A 295 46.37 8.45 -1.48
CA LYS A 295 45.51 9.62 -1.22
C LYS A 295 44.04 9.36 -1.63
N ILE A 296 43.85 8.74 -2.80
CA ILE A 296 42.52 8.47 -3.36
C ILE A 296 41.68 7.54 -2.48
N VAL A 297 42.30 6.55 -1.81
CA VAL A 297 41.62 5.66 -0.86
C VAL A 297 41.10 6.47 0.32
N LYS A 298 41.91 7.38 0.88
CA LYS A 298 41.50 8.26 1.99
C LYS A 298 40.38 9.21 1.58
N GLN A 299 40.49 9.83 0.39
CA GLN A 299 39.46 10.74 -0.15
C GLN A 299 38.12 10.01 -0.34
N ILE A 300 38.12 8.79 -0.90
CA ILE A 300 36.90 7.99 -1.06
C ILE A 300 36.27 7.65 0.29
N ILE A 301 37.07 7.26 1.29
CA ILE A 301 36.55 6.93 2.63
C ILE A 301 36.00 8.17 3.32
N TYR A 302 36.72 9.30 3.34
CA TYR A 302 36.23 10.53 3.94
C TYR A 302 34.94 11.03 3.29
N TYR A 303 34.87 11.02 1.96
CA TYR A 303 33.66 11.41 1.24
C TYR A 303 32.49 10.47 1.54
N SER A 304 32.72 9.16 1.55
CA SER A 304 31.70 8.14 1.87
C SER A 304 31.22 8.21 3.33
N LEU A 305 32.11 8.55 4.27
CA LEU A 305 31.77 8.78 5.68
C LEU A 305 30.96 10.07 5.88
N LEU A 306 31.30 11.16 5.16
CA LEU A 306 30.49 12.37 5.19
C LEU A 306 29.10 12.10 4.63
N LEU A 307 29.00 11.45 3.47
CA LEU A 307 27.73 11.12 2.82
C LEU A 307 26.84 10.25 3.70
N SER A 308 27.34 9.12 4.21
CA SER A 308 26.55 8.25 5.08
C SER A 308 26.26 8.89 6.44
N GLY A 309 27.23 9.58 7.05
CA GLY A 309 27.10 10.23 8.36
C GLY A 309 26.07 11.36 8.38
N PHE A 310 26.14 12.31 7.44
CA PHE A 310 25.15 13.39 7.34
C PHE A 310 23.78 12.86 6.93
N TYR A 311 23.72 11.89 6.01
CA TYR A 311 22.45 11.32 5.59
C TYR A 311 21.73 10.66 6.78
N LEU A 312 22.43 9.84 7.56
CA LEU A 312 21.91 9.23 8.80
C LEU A 312 21.53 10.29 9.84
N LEU A 313 22.35 11.33 10.04
CA LEU A 313 22.08 12.41 10.98
C LEU A 313 20.79 13.17 10.63
N ILE A 314 20.58 13.50 9.35
CA ILE A 314 19.40 14.24 8.89
C ILE A 314 18.12 13.41 9.09
N ILE A 315 18.13 12.12 8.74
CA ILE A 315 16.94 11.26 8.98
C ILE A 315 16.74 10.92 10.46
N SER A 316 17.79 10.92 11.29
CA SER A 316 17.65 10.77 12.75
C SER A 316 16.95 11.97 13.41
N ILE A 317 17.00 13.14 12.78
CA ILE A 317 16.33 14.37 13.26
C ILE A 317 14.85 14.43 12.85
N SER A 318 14.43 13.76 11.76
CA SER A 318 13.02 13.80 11.33
C SER A 318 12.09 13.13 12.34
N GLN A 319 10.88 13.66 12.50
CA GLN A 319 9.89 13.11 13.44
C GLN A 319 9.41 11.71 13.01
N THR A 320 8.90 11.60 11.77
CA THR A 320 8.55 10.30 11.18
C THR A 320 9.82 9.53 10.80
N LYS A 321 9.95 8.28 11.26
CA LYS A 321 11.08 7.38 10.91
C LYS A 321 10.59 6.01 10.44
N LEU A 322 11.03 5.60 9.25
CA LEU A 322 10.71 4.30 8.65
C LEU A 322 12.01 3.55 8.32
N GLN A 323 11.98 2.22 8.45
CA GLN A 323 13.21 1.41 8.38
C GLN A 323 14.00 1.57 7.06
N TRP A 324 13.31 1.77 5.93
CA TRP A 324 13.94 1.91 4.61
C TRP A 324 14.59 3.28 4.36
N TYR A 325 14.31 4.31 5.17
CA TYR A 325 14.85 5.65 4.95
C TYR A 325 16.38 5.69 5.00
N SER A 326 17.03 4.79 5.74
CA SER A 326 18.50 4.65 5.80
C SER A 326 19.14 4.11 4.52
N ALA A 327 18.36 3.62 3.55
CA ALA A 327 18.89 2.88 2.40
C ALA A 327 19.97 3.63 1.58
N PRO A 328 19.84 4.94 1.27
CA PRO A 328 20.87 5.69 0.53
C PRO A 328 22.21 5.86 1.26
N ALA A 329 22.31 5.60 2.56
CA ALA A 329 23.59 5.60 3.27
C ALA A 329 24.41 4.33 3.00
N TYR A 330 23.77 3.20 2.69
CA TYR A 330 24.43 1.89 2.60
C TYR A 330 25.47 1.72 1.47
N PRO A 331 25.30 2.29 0.27
CA PRO A 331 26.34 2.27 -0.77
C PRO A 331 27.66 2.86 -0.30
N PHE A 332 27.63 3.91 0.51
CA PHE A 332 28.82 4.57 1.03
C PHE A 332 29.43 3.79 2.21
N ILE A 333 28.57 3.22 3.08
CA ILE A 333 29.01 2.32 4.16
C ILE A 333 29.68 1.06 3.58
N SER A 334 29.11 0.48 2.52
CA SER A 334 29.66 -0.74 1.90
C SER A 334 31.03 -0.50 1.27
N ILE A 335 31.26 0.68 0.67
CA ILE A 335 32.58 1.11 0.17
C ILE A 335 33.60 1.24 1.29
N CYS A 336 33.25 1.92 2.39
CA CYS A 336 34.13 2.06 3.55
C CYS A 336 34.53 0.70 4.12
N LEU A 337 33.56 -0.20 4.32
CA LEU A 337 33.79 -1.56 4.79
C LEU A 337 34.63 -2.38 3.80
N GLY A 338 34.29 -2.37 2.51
CA GLY A 338 34.95 -3.16 1.49
C GLY A 338 36.42 -2.80 1.26
N LEU A 339 36.74 -1.50 1.26
CA LEU A 339 38.13 -1.01 1.26
C LEU A 339 38.90 -1.49 2.48
N SER A 340 38.26 -1.48 3.65
CA SER A 340 38.89 -1.80 4.94
C SER A 340 39.11 -3.31 5.13
N ILE A 341 38.15 -4.13 4.72
CA ILE A 341 38.26 -5.60 4.67
C ILE A 341 39.41 -5.98 3.72
N SER A 342 39.47 -5.37 2.53
CA SER A 342 40.59 -5.59 1.59
C SER A 342 41.95 -5.25 2.22
N PHE A 343 42.05 -4.10 2.89
CA PHE A 343 43.28 -3.67 3.54
C PHE A 343 43.71 -4.63 4.67
N ALA A 344 42.77 -5.03 5.53
CA ALA A 344 43.01 -5.98 6.61
C ALA A 344 43.43 -7.35 6.08
N LEU A 345 42.74 -7.90 5.08
CA LEU A 345 43.07 -9.20 4.50
C LEU A 345 44.44 -9.20 3.79
N LYS A 346 44.84 -8.10 3.12
CA LYS A 346 46.18 -7.94 2.54
C LYS A 346 47.29 -7.78 3.59
N PHE A 347 46.95 -7.26 4.77
CA PHE A 347 47.89 -7.19 5.88
C PHE A 347 48.08 -8.57 6.53
N LEU A 348 46.99 -9.30 6.74
CA LEU A 348 47.00 -10.67 7.27
C LEU A 348 47.66 -11.66 6.30
N SER A 349 47.42 -11.56 4.98
CA SER A 349 48.00 -12.48 3.99
C SER A 349 49.53 -12.49 4.05
N LYS A 350 50.16 -11.34 4.27
CA LYS A 350 51.63 -11.20 4.43
C LYS A 350 52.19 -11.91 5.68
N LYS A 351 51.34 -12.29 6.63
CA LYS A 351 51.71 -13.02 7.86
C LYS A 351 51.29 -14.50 7.85
N CYS A 352 50.43 -14.90 6.91
CA CYS A 352 49.77 -16.21 6.89
C CYS A 352 50.01 -17.01 5.60
N ILE A 353 50.64 -16.42 4.58
CA ILE A 353 51.00 -17.09 3.33
C ILE A 353 52.51 -16.95 3.15
N SER A 354 53.20 -18.10 3.09
CA SER A 354 54.57 -18.23 2.60
C SER A 354 54.54 -18.68 1.12
N ASP A 355 55.58 -18.33 0.37
CA ASP A 355 55.80 -18.81 -1.00
C ASP A 355 56.59 -20.15 -1.03
N GLU A 356 57.10 -20.62 0.11
CA GLU A 356 57.83 -21.89 0.27
C GLU A 356 56.91 -23.06 0.71
N PRO A 357 57.31 -24.34 0.51
CA PRO A 357 56.54 -25.49 0.97
C PRO A 357 56.29 -25.47 2.49
N ILE A 358 55.01 -25.53 2.89
CA ILE A 358 54.60 -25.23 4.27
C ILE A 358 54.23 -26.49 5.05
N GLU A 359 54.99 -26.78 6.11
CA GLU A 359 54.68 -27.85 7.08
C GLU A 359 54.28 -27.30 8.47
N GLY A 360 53.68 -28.18 9.29
CA GLY A 360 53.35 -27.88 10.69
C GLY A 360 52.48 -26.65 10.91
N LYS A 361 52.93 -25.76 11.82
CA LYS A 361 52.16 -24.61 12.34
C LYS A 361 51.80 -23.58 11.25
N GLU A 362 52.66 -23.38 10.26
CA GLU A 362 52.41 -22.39 9.21
C GLU A 362 51.28 -22.85 8.27
N LYS A 363 51.15 -24.17 8.01
CA LYS A 363 50.03 -24.74 7.24
C LYS A 363 48.70 -24.53 7.95
N ILE A 364 48.69 -24.64 9.29
CA ILE A 364 47.52 -24.35 10.12
C ILE A 364 47.12 -22.87 10.00
N LYS A 365 48.07 -21.93 10.05
CA LYS A 365 47.79 -20.49 9.84
C LYS A 365 47.19 -20.22 8.46
N GLN A 366 47.72 -20.86 7.41
CA GLN A 366 47.24 -20.69 6.04
C GLN A 366 45.81 -21.22 5.87
N VAL A 367 45.52 -22.42 6.41
CA VAL A 367 44.16 -22.99 6.42
C VAL A 367 43.20 -22.07 7.19
N ALA A 368 43.56 -21.64 8.41
CA ALA A 368 42.74 -20.74 9.21
C ALA A 368 42.45 -19.42 8.48
N PHE A 369 43.43 -18.86 7.77
CA PHE A 369 43.26 -17.64 6.98
C PHE A 369 42.25 -17.81 5.84
N TYR A 370 42.32 -18.91 5.08
CA TYR A 370 41.34 -19.20 4.04
C TYR A 370 39.94 -19.49 4.62
N THR A 371 39.84 -20.18 5.76
CA THR A 371 38.56 -20.40 6.47
C THR A 371 37.92 -19.08 6.91
N ILE A 372 38.70 -18.12 7.41
CA ILE A 372 38.19 -16.78 7.76
C ILE A 372 37.62 -16.08 6.52
N ILE A 373 38.32 -16.11 5.39
CA ILE A 373 37.85 -15.49 4.14
C ILE A 373 36.58 -16.16 3.63
N PHE A 374 36.54 -17.50 3.64
CA PHE A 374 35.36 -18.26 3.26
C PHE A 374 34.16 -17.90 4.14
N GLY A 375 34.37 -17.76 5.46
CA GLY A 375 33.36 -17.25 6.39
C GLY A 375 32.86 -15.85 6.04
N ILE A 376 33.76 -14.89 5.79
CA ILE A 376 33.41 -13.51 5.40
C ILE A 376 32.62 -13.45 4.09
N ILE A 377 32.82 -14.41 3.17
CA ILE A 377 32.11 -14.46 1.88
C ILE A 377 30.76 -15.18 2.01
N ILE A 378 30.75 -16.37 2.58
CA ILE A 378 29.59 -17.28 2.54
C ILE A 378 28.56 -16.97 3.63
N PHE A 379 28.99 -16.63 4.85
CA PHE A 379 28.08 -16.36 5.96
C PHE A 379 27.08 -15.21 5.68
N PRO A 380 27.48 -14.03 5.17
CA PRO A 380 26.51 -12.98 4.86
C PRO A 380 25.57 -13.35 3.70
N VAL A 381 26.05 -14.11 2.70
CA VAL A 381 25.21 -14.61 1.58
C VAL A 381 24.17 -15.62 2.09
N PHE A 382 24.57 -16.56 2.93
CA PHE A 382 23.64 -17.51 3.55
C PHE A 382 22.59 -16.81 4.42
N ASN A 383 23.02 -15.83 5.23
CA ASN A 383 22.11 -15.07 6.08
C ASN A 383 21.10 -14.25 5.27
N ILE A 384 21.51 -13.54 4.22
CA ILE A 384 20.54 -12.76 3.43
C ILE A 384 19.52 -13.66 2.71
N LEU A 385 19.94 -14.81 2.17
CA LEU A 385 19.01 -15.79 1.57
C LEU A 385 18.05 -16.37 2.61
N LYS A 386 18.51 -16.64 3.84
CA LYS A 386 17.65 -17.06 4.96
C LYS A 386 16.68 -15.96 5.39
N THR A 387 17.11 -14.70 5.45
CA THR A 387 16.25 -13.55 5.74
C THR A 387 15.19 -13.34 4.67
N ILE A 388 15.56 -13.43 3.38
CA ILE A 388 14.61 -13.40 2.26
C ILE A 388 13.57 -14.52 2.42
N LYS A 389 14.01 -15.77 2.59
CA LYS A 389 13.11 -16.91 2.75
C LYS A 389 12.13 -16.72 3.91
N LYS A 390 12.62 -16.31 5.09
CA LYS A 390 11.77 -16.06 6.28
C LYS A 390 10.76 -14.94 6.04
N GLY A 391 11.18 -13.83 5.42
CA GLY A 391 10.26 -12.73 5.10
C GLY A 391 9.11 -13.17 4.19
N ASN A 392 9.39 -14.05 3.22
CA ASN A 392 8.38 -14.61 2.31
C ASN A 392 7.39 -15.55 3.03
N GLU A 393 7.88 -16.32 4.01
CA GLU A 393 7.04 -17.18 4.86
C GLU A 393 6.13 -16.32 5.75
N GLU A 394 6.66 -15.23 6.33
CA GLU A 394 5.89 -14.29 7.15
C GLU A 394 4.82 -13.55 6.33
N THR A 395 5.09 -13.11 5.10
CA THR A 395 4.06 -12.47 4.24
C THR A 395 2.95 -13.42 3.82
N ASN A 396 3.26 -14.70 3.59
CA ASN A 396 2.30 -15.66 3.03
C ASN A 396 1.37 -16.29 4.08
N ASN A 397 1.67 -16.13 5.38
CA ASN A 397 0.96 -16.83 6.47
C ASN A 397 -0.20 -16.04 7.12
N VAL A 398 -0.42 -14.77 6.74
CA VAL A 398 -1.37 -13.89 7.47
C VAL A 398 -2.79 -13.91 6.89
N PHE A 399 -2.96 -14.26 5.61
CA PHE A 399 -4.26 -14.37 4.94
C PHE A 399 -4.28 -15.53 3.95
N VAL A 400 -5.48 -15.95 3.51
CA VAL A 400 -5.60 -16.76 2.28
C VAL A 400 -4.90 -15.98 1.16
N PRO A 401 -3.90 -16.56 0.47
CA PRO A 401 -3.13 -15.82 -0.52
C PRO A 401 -4.06 -15.19 -1.56
N VAL A 402 -4.00 -13.86 -1.70
CA VAL A 402 -4.86 -13.11 -2.63
C VAL A 402 -4.67 -13.66 -4.04
N LYS A 403 -3.45 -14.11 -4.36
CA LYS A 403 -3.08 -14.79 -5.60
C LYS A 403 -3.81 -16.11 -5.81
N GLN A 404 -4.07 -16.90 -4.76
CA GLN A 404 -4.84 -18.15 -4.88
C GLN A 404 -6.34 -17.85 -5.08
N ALA A 405 -6.88 -16.91 -4.31
CA ALA A 405 -8.27 -16.47 -4.48
C ALA A 405 -8.54 -15.91 -5.90
N VAL A 406 -7.61 -15.10 -6.42
CA VAL A 406 -7.70 -14.54 -7.78
C VAL A 406 -7.51 -15.61 -8.86
N THR A 407 -6.76 -16.69 -8.57
CA THR A 407 -6.65 -17.85 -9.48
C THR A 407 -7.98 -18.61 -9.57
N ASP A 408 -8.64 -18.84 -8.44
CA ASP A 408 -9.98 -19.46 -8.41
C ASP A 408 -11.01 -18.58 -9.16
N LEU A 409 -10.94 -17.25 -8.96
CA LEU A 409 -11.78 -16.29 -9.67
C LEU A 409 -11.57 -16.29 -11.18
N GLN A 410 -10.33 -16.44 -11.65
CA GLN A 410 -10.04 -16.49 -13.08
C GLN A 410 -10.81 -17.63 -13.79
N ASN A 411 -10.97 -18.77 -13.13
CA ASN A 411 -11.76 -19.88 -13.68
C ASN A 411 -13.25 -19.54 -13.70
N PHE A 412 -13.78 -18.97 -12.61
CA PHE A 412 -15.17 -18.56 -12.51
C PHE A 412 -15.55 -17.48 -13.53
N THR A 413 -14.76 -16.40 -13.66
CA THR A 413 -15.05 -15.26 -14.56
C THR A 413 -14.87 -15.59 -16.04
N LYS A 414 -14.13 -16.64 -16.39
CA LYS A 414 -14.07 -17.15 -17.78
C LYS A 414 -15.37 -17.83 -18.20
N GLN A 415 -16.08 -18.45 -17.26
CA GLN A 415 -17.33 -19.17 -17.51
C GLN A 415 -18.57 -18.28 -17.31
N ASN A 416 -18.48 -17.27 -16.44
CA ASN A 416 -19.60 -16.41 -16.05
C ASN A 416 -19.32 -14.96 -16.44
N LYS A 417 -20.16 -14.38 -17.30
CA LYS A 417 -20.11 -12.95 -17.66
C LYS A 417 -21.08 -12.15 -16.79
N GLY A 418 -20.58 -11.08 -16.17
CA GLY A 418 -21.36 -10.20 -15.31
C GLY A 418 -20.47 -9.14 -14.66
N LYS A 419 -21.08 -8.19 -13.95
CA LYS A 419 -20.38 -7.32 -12.99
C LYS A 419 -20.26 -8.10 -11.68
N PHE A 420 -19.05 -8.21 -11.14
CA PHE A 420 -18.81 -8.88 -9.87
C PHE A 420 -18.15 -7.90 -8.89
N ILE A 421 -18.54 -7.97 -7.62
CA ILE A 421 -18.03 -7.08 -6.57
C ILE A 421 -17.25 -7.91 -5.56
N VAL A 422 -15.95 -7.68 -5.42
CA VAL A 422 -15.22 -8.11 -4.23
C VAL A 422 -15.40 -7.01 -3.20
N TYR A 423 -16.04 -7.32 -2.08
CA TYR A 423 -16.13 -6.37 -0.97
C TYR A 423 -14.89 -6.47 -0.08
N SER A 424 -14.43 -5.38 0.53
CA SER A 424 -13.52 -5.41 1.68
C SER A 424 -13.87 -4.33 2.71
N ASN A 425 -13.75 -4.66 4.00
CA ASN A 425 -14.01 -3.70 5.10
C ASN A 425 -12.94 -2.60 5.20
N ASN A 426 -11.75 -2.80 4.61
CA ASN A 426 -10.58 -1.94 4.80
C ASN A 426 -9.83 -1.73 3.47
N TYR A 427 -8.96 -0.71 3.43
CA TYR A 427 -8.04 -0.46 2.32
C TYR A 427 -7.22 -1.72 1.95
N ASN A 428 -7.29 -2.14 0.69
CA ASN A 428 -6.58 -3.32 0.20
C ASN A 428 -6.07 -3.13 -1.24
N ALA A 429 -5.06 -2.27 -1.42
CA ALA A 429 -4.46 -2.03 -2.74
C ALA A 429 -3.82 -3.28 -3.36
N THR A 430 -3.36 -4.25 -2.55
CA THR A 430 -2.86 -5.55 -3.05
C THR A 430 -3.96 -6.28 -3.82
N LEU A 431 -5.18 -6.31 -3.27
CA LEU A 431 -6.35 -6.86 -3.95
C LEU A 431 -6.72 -6.00 -5.18
N SER A 432 -6.72 -4.66 -5.09
CA SER A 432 -6.94 -3.79 -6.27
C SER A 432 -5.98 -4.11 -7.42
N PHE A 433 -4.69 -4.35 -7.16
CA PHE A 433 -3.72 -4.76 -8.17
C PHE A 433 -4.12 -6.08 -8.85
N TYR A 434 -4.40 -7.12 -8.07
CA TYR A 434 -4.72 -8.43 -8.62
C TYR A 434 -6.07 -8.46 -9.37
N LEU A 435 -7.06 -7.67 -8.94
CA LEU A 435 -8.34 -7.54 -9.65
C LEU A 435 -8.20 -6.73 -10.94
N LYS A 436 -7.43 -5.64 -10.95
CA LYS A 436 -7.13 -4.90 -12.20
C LYS A 436 -6.35 -5.75 -13.19
N LYS A 437 -5.39 -6.57 -12.71
CA LYS A 437 -4.73 -7.60 -13.52
C LYS A 437 -5.73 -8.61 -14.10
N LEU A 438 -6.62 -9.16 -13.27
CA LEU A 438 -7.65 -10.12 -13.69
C LEU A 438 -8.57 -9.55 -14.78
N ASN A 439 -9.01 -8.30 -14.62
CA ASN A 439 -9.82 -7.57 -15.59
C ASN A 439 -9.06 -7.33 -16.90
N PHE A 440 -7.78 -6.96 -16.83
CA PHE A 440 -6.94 -6.75 -18.01
C PHE A 440 -6.69 -8.05 -18.80
N GLU A 441 -6.34 -9.14 -18.12
CA GLU A 441 -6.00 -10.42 -18.75
C GLU A 441 -7.22 -11.18 -19.29
N ASN A 442 -8.37 -11.15 -18.59
CA ASN A 442 -9.54 -11.97 -18.92
C ASN A 442 -10.74 -11.17 -19.44
N LYS A 443 -10.66 -9.82 -19.51
CA LYS A 443 -11.82 -8.93 -19.72
C LYS A 443 -12.94 -9.19 -18.70
N ALA A 444 -12.55 -9.54 -17.48
CA ALA A 444 -13.47 -9.66 -16.37
C ALA A 444 -13.92 -8.26 -15.91
N ASN A 445 -15.14 -8.16 -15.38
CA ASN A 445 -15.70 -6.92 -14.84
C ASN A 445 -15.80 -7.05 -13.31
N VAL A 446 -14.64 -7.22 -12.66
CA VAL A 446 -14.56 -7.38 -11.19
C VAL A 446 -14.08 -6.09 -10.54
N TYR A 447 -14.82 -5.60 -9.55
CA TYR A 447 -14.54 -4.33 -8.87
C TYR A 447 -14.30 -4.57 -7.38
N LEU A 448 -13.39 -3.79 -6.78
CA LEU A 448 -13.26 -3.72 -5.33
C LEU A 448 -14.26 -2.68 -4.81
N ASN A 449 -15.16 -3.06 -3.92
CA ASN A 449 -15.91 -2.15 -3.06
C ASN A 449 -15.18 -2.11 -1.71
N VAL A 450 -14.87 -0.91 -1.21
CA VAL A 450 -14.23 -0.70 0.10
C VAL A 450 -15.22 0.03 1.02
N GLY A 451 -15.94 -0.72 1.84
CA GLY A 451 -16.83 -0.17 2.86
C GLY A 451 -18.14 0.47 2.38
N GLU A 452 -18.42 0.52 1.08
CA GLU A 452 -19.70 1.06 0.55
C GLU A 452 -20.83 0.03 0.71
N PRO A 453 -22.08 0.45 1.00
CA PRO A 453 -23.21 -0.46 1.14
C PRO A 453 -23.46 -1.26 -0.16
N LEU A 454 -23.94 -2.50 0.02
CA LEU A 454 -24.18 -3.44 -1.07
C LEU A 454 -25.67 -3.46 -1.42
N ASN A 455 -25.99 -3.44 -2.72
CA ASN A 455 -27.38 -3.43 -3.18
C ASN A 455 -27.95 -4.84 -3.17
N ALA A 456 -29.28 -4.97 -3.25
CA ALA A 456 -29.92 -6.25 -3.57
C ALA A 456 -29.57 -6.69 -5.00
N MET A 457 -29.43 -8.00 -5.22
CA MET A 457 -29.00 -8.64 -6.48
C MET A 457 -27.54 -8.37 -6.92
N ASP A 458 -26.72 -7.69 -6.11
CA ASP A 458 -25.28 -7.59 -6.36
C ASP A 458 -24.63 -8.99 -6.29
N THR A 459 -23.82 -9.33 -7.29
CA THR A 459 -23.06 -10.59 -7.30
C THR A 459 -21.72 -10.36 -6.62
N ILE A 460 -21.61 -10.83 -5.37
CA ILE A 460 -20.46 -10.61 -4.52
C ILE A 460 -19.51 -11.81 -4.54
N ILE A 461 -18.23 -11.50 -4.64
CA ILE A 461 -17.11 -12.41 -4.42
C ILE A 461 -16.66 -12.26 -2.97
N VAL A 462 -16.86 -13.32 -2.19
CA VAL A 462 -16.35 -13.48 -0.83
C VAL A 462 -15.07 -14.30 -0.88
N ILE A 463 -13.94 -13.66 -0.63
CA ILE A 463 -12.69 -14.39 -0.37
C ILE A 463 -12.74 -14.91 1.07
N LYS A 464 -12.59 -16.22 1.25
CA LYS A 464 -12.66 -16.90 2.56
C LYS A 464 -11.60 -16.35 3.51
N ASN A 465 -11.90 -16.33 4.81
CA ASN A 465 -11.10 -15.70 5.87
C ASN A 465 -10.83 -14.18 5.76
N LEU A 466 -10.90 -13.56 4.56
CA LEU A 466 -10.80 -12.11 4.39
C LEU A 466 -12.13 -11.41 4.66
N ASN A 467 -13.21 -11.88 4.03
CA ASN A 467 -14.50 -11.18 4.01
C ASN A 467 -15.68 -12.09 4.40
N GLU A 468 -15.41 -13.26 4.98
CA GLU A 468 -16.45 -14.26 5.30
C GLU A 468 -17.43 -13.80 6.39
N GLY A 469 -17.07 -12.79 7.18
CA GLY A 469 -17.96 -12.12 8.12
C GLY A 469 -19.19 -11.47 7.47
N LEU A 470 -19.10 -11.01 6.21
CA LEU A 470 -20.23 -10.37 5.52
C LEU A 470 -21.39 -11.33 5.23
N LEU A 471 -21.14 -12.64 5.18
CA LEU A 471 -22.20 -13.66 5.06
C LEU A 471 -23.15 -13.64 6.28
N LYS A 472 -22.77 -13.01 7.40
CA LYS A 472 -23.62 -12.82 8.58
C LYS A 472 -24.41 -11.51 8.55
N THR A 473 -24.06 -10.57 7.66
CA THR A 473 -24.62 -9.21 7.60
C THR A 473 -25.61 -9.02 6.44
N TYR A 474 -25.51 -9.86 5.40
CA TYR A 474 -26.39 -9.81 4.23
C TYR A 474 -27.05 -11.16 3.99
N GLY A 475 -28.38 -11.14 3.76
CA GLY A 475 -29.09 -12.30 3.26
C GLY A 475 -28.53 -12.64 1.88
N SER A 476 -28.11 -13.90 1.66
CA SER A 476 -27.38 -14.27 0.45
C SER A 476 -27.61 -15.70 0.01
N THR A 477 -27.50 -15.95 -1.30
CA THR A 477 -27.49 -17.28 -1.90
C THR A 477 -26.12 -17.59 -2.49
N VAL A 478 -25.57 -18.77 -2.23
CA VAL A 478 -24.29 -19.19 -2.82
C VAL A 478 -24.52 -19.63 -4.28
N LEU A 479 -23.85 -18.98 -5.21
CA LEU A 479 -23.88 -19.28 -6.65
C LEU A 479 -22.72 -20.20 -7.07
N PHE A 480 -21.56 -20.08 -6.41
CA PHE A 480 -20.37 -20.87 -6.67
C PHE A 480 -19.48 -20.93 -5.43
N GLU A 481 -18.78 -22.04 -5.23
CA GLU A 481 -17.77 -22.18 -4.18
C GLU A 481 -16.54 -22.95 -4.68
N SER A 482 -15.36 -22.41 -4.36
CA SER A 482 -14.04 -23.00 -4.58
C SER A 482 -13.32 -23.19 -3.22
N PRO A 483 -12.09 -23.73 -3.19
CA PRO A 483 -11.30 -23.82 -1.96
C PRO A 483 -11.12 -22.46 -1.26
N ASN A 484 -10.91 -21.38 -2.01
CA ASN A 484 -10.56 -20.05 -1.46
C ASN A 484 -11.67 -18.99 -1.58
N VAL A 485 -12.68 -19.21 -2.43
CA VAL A 485 -13.67 -18.20 -2.82
C VAL A 485 -15.08 -18.75 -2.76
N LYS A 486 -16.02 -17.93 -2.29
CA LYS A 486 -17.47 -18.11 -2.46
C LYS A 486 -17.98 -16.96 -3.33
N VAL A 487 -18.82 -17.24 -4.32
CA VAL A 487 -19.58 -16.22 -5.04
C VAL A 487 -21.03 -16.34 -4.60
N ILE A 488 -21.60 -15.21 -4.20
CA ILE A 488 -22.97 -15.11 -3.69
C ILE A 488 -23.75 -14.06 -4.47
N ALA A 489 -25.08 -14.17 -4.50
CA ALA A 489 -25.96 -13.03 -4.77
C ALA A 489 -26.50 -12.50 -3.45
N THR A 490 -26.53 -11.17 -3.28
CA THR A 490 -27.26 -10.53 -2.19
C THR A 490 -28.75 -10.56 -2.44
N ILE A 491 -29.51 -10.83 -1.38
CA ILE A 491 -30.98 -10.72 -1.34
C ILE A 491 -31.39 -9.31 -0.84
N GLY A 492 -30.52 -8.67 -0.07
CA GLY A 492 -30.68 -7.36 0.57
C GLY A 492 -29.79 -7.29 1.83
N SER A 493 -29.64 -6.13 2.45
CA SER A 493 -29.01 -6.08 3.78
C SER A 493 -29.98 -6.66 4.83
N LEU A 494 -29.45 -7.29 5.88
CA LEU A 494 -30.29 -7.72 7.00
C LEU A 494 -30.77 -6.53 7.87
N PHE A 495 -30.24 -5.32 7.64
CA PHE A 495 -30.63 -4.10 8.35
C PHE A 495 -31.75 -3.32 7.66
N ASP A 496 -32.02 -3.55 6.36
CA ASP A 496 -33.22 -3.06 5.67
C ASP A 496 -34.50 -3.84 6.05
N PHE A 497 -34.36 -4.86 6.91
CA PHE A 497 -35.42 -5.73 7.37
C PHE A 497 -35.44 -5.84 8.90
N GLU A 498 -35.84 -4.76 9.58
CA GLU A 498 -36.58 -4.91 10.85
C GLU A 498 -37.94 -5.57 10.54
N LEU A 499 -37.91 -6.89 10.33
CA LEU A 499 -39.12 -7.71 10.26
C LEU A 499 -39.81 -7.64 11.62
N SER A 500 -40.95 -6.95 11.69
CA SER A 500 -41.77 -6.92 12.88
C SER A 500 -42.26 -8.34 13.21
N GLN A 501 -42.73 -8.58 14.43
CA GLN A 501 -43.33 -9.88 14.77
C GLN A 501 -44.51 -10.26 13.84
N LYS A 502 -45.17 -9.30 13.18
CA LYS A 502 -46.18 -9.59 12.15
C LYS A 502 -45.57 -10.17 10.88
N ASP A 503 -44.40 -9.72 10.45
CA ASP A 503 -43.77 -10.17 9.20
C ASP A 503 -43.16 -11.57 9.35
N LEU A 504 -42.72 -11.92 10.57
CA LEU A 504 -42.37 -13.29 10.96
C LEU A 504 -43.58 -14.23 10.95
N ILE A 505 -44.77 -13.74 11.29
CA ILE A 505 -46.04 -14.49 11.16
C ILE A 505 -46.44 -14.60 9.68
N LEU A 506 -46.30 -13.54 8.90
CA LEU A 506 -46.58 -13.53 7.46
C LEU A 506 -45.66 -14.51 6.70
N LEU A 507 -44.37 -14.53 7.01
CA LEU A 507 -43.41 -15.51 6.48
C LEU A 507 -43.76 -16.95 6.89
N LYS A 508 -44.30 -17.16 8.10
CA LYS A 508 -44.81 -18.48 8.54
C LYS A 508 -46.02 -18.91 7.72
N LEU A 509 -47.03 -18.03 7.59
CA LEU A 509 -48.21 -18.28 6.75
C LEU A 509 -47.85 -18.50 5.29
N MET A 510 -46.96 -17.71 4.70
CA MET A 510 -46.47 -17.91 3.34
C MET A 510 -45.76 -19.27 3.19
N LYS A 511 -45.00 -19.70 4.19
CA LYS A 511 -44.32 -21.01 4.18
C LYS A 511 -45.29 -22.18 4.34
N GLU A 512 -46.41 -22.00 5.02
CA GLU A 512 -47.50 -22.98 5.08
C GLU A 512 -48.32 -23.01 3.78
N ILE A 513 -48.66 -21.85 3.21
CA ILE A 513 -49.36 -21.70 1.92
C ILE A 513 -48.56 -22.34 0.77
N MET A 514 -47.26 -22.02 0.67
CA MET A 514 -46.36 -22.58 -0.36
C MET A 514 -46.14 -24.11 -0.24
N ASN A 515 -46.34 -24.68 0.95
CA ASN A 515 -46.21 -26.11 1.19
C ASN A 515 -47.52 -26.89 1.00
N SER A 516 -48.63 -26.22 0.66
CA SER A 516 -49.89 -26.90 0.34
C SER A 516 -49.79 -27.66 -0.98
N GLU A 517 -50.25 -28.92 -1.00
CA GLU A 517 -50.13 -29.79 -2.19
C GLU A 517 -50.87 -29.22 -3.42
N GLU A 518 -52.00 -28.53 -3.22
CA GLU A 518 -52.74 -27.88 -4.30
C GLU A 518 -51.93 -26.78 -5.00
N GLN A 519 -51.21 -25.93 -4.26
CA GLN A 519 -50.39 -24.88 -4.88
C GLN A 519 -49.20 -25.47 -5.63
N MET A 520 -48.53 -26.50 -5.07
CA MET A 520 -47.45 -27.19 -5.76
C MET A 520 -47.92 -27.89 -7.05
N GLN A 521 -49.13 -28.47 -7.07
CA GLN A 521 -49.71 -29.02 -8.30
C GLN A 521 -50.02 -27.93 -9.34
N TRP A 522 -50.59 -26.80 -8.92
CA TRP A 522 -50.88 -25.66 -9.81
C TRP A 522 -49.61 -25.06 -10.43
N GLN A 523 -48.57 -24.83 -9.62
CA GLN A 523 -47.29 -24.29 -10.07
C GLN A 523 -46.57 -25.24 -11.05
N ARG A 524 -46.51 -26.54 -10.75
CA ARG A 524 -45.94 -27.55 -11.66
C ARG A 524 -46.65 -27.55 -13.03
N LYS A 525 -47.98 -27.39 -13.06
CA LYS A 525 -48.79 -27.36 -14.29
C LYS A 525 -48.46 -26.14 -15.18
N LYS A 526 -48.16 -24.97 -14.59
CA LYS A 526 -47.70 -23.76 -15.31
C LYS A 526 -46.25 -23.86 -15.82
N CYS A 527 -45.32 -24.41 -15.03
CA CYS A 527 -43.93 -24.57 -15.48
C CYS A 527 -43.82 -25.49 -16.71
N VAL A 528 -44.61 -26.56 -16.75
CA VAL A 528 -44.67 -27.50 -17.89
C VAL A 528 -45.19 -26.83 -19.17
N THR A 529 -46.12 -25.88 -19.07
CA THR A 529 -46.73 -25.22 -20.24
C THR A 529 -45.89 -24.06 -20.79
N ASN A 530 -45.19 -23.30 -19.95
CA ASN A 530 -44.48 -22.08 -20.38
C ASN A 530 -42.95 -22.21 -20.49
N LYS A 531 -42.33 -23.35 -20.13
CA LYS A 531 -40.86 -23.57 -20.15
C LYS A 531 -40.04 -22.54 -19.34
N ILE A 532 -40.63 -21.93 -18.31
CA ILE A 532 -39.94 -21.00 -17.39
C ILE A 532 -39.53 -21.77 -16.12
N PRO A 533 -38.29 -21.59 -15.60
CA PRO A 533 -37.88 -22.20 -14.35
C PRO A 533 -38.75 -21.73 -13.17
N LEU A 534 -39.23 -22.68 -12.35
CA LEU A 534 -40.11 -22.44 -11.20
C LEU A 534 -39.63 -21.30 -10.28
N GLN A 535 -38.32 -21.24 -10.05
CA GLN A 535 -37.65 -20.26 -9.21
C GLN A 535 -37.81 -18.81 -9.72
N VAL A 536 -37.84 -18.60 -11.04
CA VAL A 536 -38.04 -17.27 -11.66
C VAL A 536 -39.49 -16.82 -11.49
N GLN A 537 -40.44 -17.74 -11.60
CA GLN A 537 -41.87 -17.40 -11.48
C GLN A 537 -42.26 -17.06 -10.04
N ILE A 538 -41.67 -17.72 -9.04
CA ILE A 538 -41.85 -17.42 -7.61
C ILE A 538 -41.37 -15.99 -7.28
N ILE A 539 -40.19 -15.60 -7.79
CA ILE A 539 -39.64 -14.25 -7.61
C ILE A 539 -40.56 -13.20 -8.26
N TRP A 540 -41.14 -13.51 -9.42
CA TRP A 540 -42.02 -12.59 -10.15
C TRP A 540 -43.37 -12.37 -9.43
N GLU A 541 -43.98 -13.42 -8.88
CA GLU A 541 -45.23 -13.31 -8.12
C GLU A 541 -45.02 -12.60 -6.77
N ALA A 542 -43.86 -12.79 -6.10
CA ALA A 542 -43.50 -12.06 -4.88
C ALA A 542 -43.27 -10.55 -5.12
N GLY A 543 -42.61 -10.19 -6.22
CA GLY A 543 -42.34 -8.79 -6.57
C GLY A 543 -43.60 -7.95 -6.88
N TYR A 544 -44.74 -8.59 -7.16
CA TYR A 544 -45.99 -7.89 -7.47
C TYR A 544 -46.75 -7.38 -6.23
N LEU A 545 -46.41 -7.83 -5.02
CA LEU A 545 -47.02 -7.33 -3.78
C LEU A 545 -46.47 -5.98 -3.31
N MET A 546 -45.26 -5.59 -3.74
CA MET A 546 -44.59 -4.34 -3.33
C MET A 546 -44.68 -3.25 -4.40
N LYS A 547 -45.90 -2.75 -4.67
CA LYS A 547 -46.09 -1.40 -5.25
C LYS A 547 -47.52 -0.89 -5.07
N MET A 548 -47.70 0.10 -4.19
CA MET A 548 -48.87 0.98 -4.19
C MET A 548 -48.40 2.43 -4.16
N ASN A 549 -48.55 3.13 -5.29
CA ASN A 549 -48.37 4.58 -5.43
C ASN A 549 -49.52 5.11 -6.30
N GLY A 550 -50.24 6.14 -5.83
CA GLY A 550 -51.31 6.80 -6.58
C GLY A 550 -52.14 7.74 -5.70
N GLN A 551 -52.61 8.85 -6.25
CA GLN A 551 -53.55 9.74 -5.57
C GLN A 551 -54.98 9.21 -5.71
N ALA A 552 -55.77 9.29 -4.63
CA ALA A 552 -57.20 8.99 -4.59
C ALA A 552 -57.95 10.21 -4.03
N SER A 553 -59.21 10.39 -4.40
CA SER A 553 -60.05 11.45 -3.83
C SER A 553 -60.46 11.12 -2.40
N GLN A 554 -60.74 12.14 -1.58
CA GLN A 554 -61.08 11.93 -0.16
C GLN A 554 -62.33 11.06 0.01
N GLU A 555 -63.31 11.16 -0.90
CA GLU A 555 -64.53 10.37 -0.87
C GLU A 555 -64.29 8.88 -1.19
N GLU A 556 -63.30 8.57 -2.04
CA GLU A 556 -62.83 7.19 -2.30
C GLU A 556 -62.04 6.62 -1.12
N ILE A 557 -61.20 7.44 -0.48
CA ILE A 557 -60.45 7.08 0.73
C ILE A 557 -61.42 6.80 1.87
N ASP A 558 -62.40 7.67 2.10
CA ASP A 558 -63.36 7.51 3.19
C ASP A 558 -64.29 6.30 2.96
N GLN A 559 -64.65 5.97 1.71
CA GLN A 559 -65.36 4.73 1.40
C GLN A 559 -64.48 3.47 1.62
N LEU A 560 -63.20 3.51 1.26
CA LEU A 560 -62.24 2.43 1.53
C LEU A 560 -62.02 2.22 3.03
N VAL A 561 -61.80 3.29 3.79
CA VAL A 561 -61.59 3.27 5.25
C VAL A 561 -62.83 2.75 5.97
N ASN A 562 -64.03 3.23 5.62
CA ASN A 562 -65.26 2.75 6.24
C ASN A 562 -65.50 1.26 5.92
N LYS A 563 -65.31 0.84 4.67
CA LYS A 563 -65.52 -0.56 4.25
C LYS A 563 -64.49 -1.52 4.88
N PHE A 564 -63.23 -1.10 5.00
CA PHE A 564 -62.19 -1.85 5.69
C PHE A 564 -62.46 -1.94 7.21
N THR A 565 -62.91 -0.83 7.82
CA THR A 565 -63.25 -0.78 9.25
C THR A 565 -64.43 -1.70 9.58
N ASP A 566 -65.42 -1.81 8.69
CA ASP A 566 -66.61 -2.64 8.91
C ASP A 566 -66.36 -4.15 8.72
N GLU A 567 -65.42 -4.53 7.85
CA GLU A 567 -64.92 -5.92 7.75
C GLU A 567 -64.02 -6.27 8.94
N CYS A 568 -63.11 -5.37 9.36
CA CYS A 568 -62.28 -5.58 10.55
C CYS A 568 -63.11 -5.76 11.84
N LYS A 569 -64.25 -5.07 11.98
CA LYS A 569 -65.19 -5.27 13.10
C LYS A 569 -65.91 -6.63 13.08
N LYS A 570 -65.93 -7.33 11.95
CA LYS A 570 -66.62 -8.63 11.75
C LYS A 570 -65.68 -9.83 11.75
N GLY A 571 -64.36 -9.61 11.84
CA GLY A 571 -63.36 -10.67 12.07
C GLY A 571 -63.07 -11.60 10.88
N ASN A 572 -63.62 -11.33 9.70
CA ASN A 572 -63.43 -12.16 8.50
C ASN A 572 -62.48 -11.46 7.52
N LEU A 573 -61.35 -12.09 7.22
CA LEU A 573 -60.39 -11.63 6.23
C LEU A 573 -60.06 -12.77 5.25
N LEU A 574 -60.73 -12.77 4.09
CA LEU A 574 -60.20 -13.15 2.76
C LEU A 574 -61.33 -13.34 1.73
N GLN A 575 -61.60 -12.31 0.91
CA GLN A 575 -61.99 -12.41 -0.51
C GLN A 575 -61.97 -11.02 -1.17
N LEU A 576 -61.35 -10.92 -2.36
CA LEU A 576 -61.30 -9.70 -3.18
C LEU A 576 -61.82 -9.99 -4.60
N ASP A 577 -62.53 -9.03 -5.18
CA ASP A 577 -63.42 -9.19 -6.33
C ASP A 577 -62.84 -8.55 -7.64
N PRO A 578 -63.17 -9.02 -8.87
CA PRO A 578 -62.22 -9.02 -9.99
C PRO A 578 -62.14 -7.74 -10.85
N ASN A 579 -62.69 -6.59 -10.41
CA ASN A 579 -62.62 -5.33 -11.18
C ASN A 579 -61.19 -4.75 -11.31
N PHE A 580 -60.22 -5.26 -10.53
CA PHE A 580 -58.80 -4.91 -10.60
C PHE A 580 -58.14 -5.16 -11.99
N LYS A 581 -58.78 -5.93 -12.87
CA LYS A 581 -58.25 -6.33 -14.19
C LYS A 581 -58.16 -5.25 -15.27
N LYS A 582 -58.62 -4.01 -15.04
CA LYS A 582 -58.75 -2.99 -16.11
C LYS A 582 -57.81 -1.77 -16.03
N LEU A 583 -57.21 -1.48 -14.88
CA LEU A 583 -56.52 -0.19 -14.62
C LEU A 583 -55.00 -0.17 -14.87
N LEU A 584 -54.34 -1.33 -14.94
CA LEU A 584 -52.86 -1.45 -15.04
C LEU A 584 -52.24 -1.08 -16.40
N LYS A 585 -52.86 -0.21 -17.22
CA LYS A 585 -52.49 -0.05 -18.65
C LYS A 585 -51.63 1.17 -19.03
N ASN A 586 -51.24 2.06 -18.09
CA ASN A 586 -50.38 3.25 -18.25
C ASN A 586 -49.80 3.68 -16.87
N ASP A 587 -48.69 4.43 -16.69
CA ASP A 587 -47.46 4.64 -17.49
C ASP A 587 -46.32 5.19 -16.55
N LYS A 588 -45.33 5.96 -17.07
CA LYS A 588 -44.05 6.41 -16.44
C LYS A 588 -44.10 7.58 -15.41
N HIS A 589 -43.13 7.63 -14.46
CA HIS A 589 -42.08 8.68 -14.23
C HIS A 589 -41.43 8.66 -12.79
N PHE A 590 -40.32 9.41 -12.55
CA PHE A 590 -39.28 9.31 -11.47
C PHE A 590 -38.66 10.71 -11.10
N ASP A 591 -38.08 10.96 -9.88
CA ASP A 591 -36.73 11.59 -9.57
C ASP A 591 -36.46 12.05 -8.07
N PHE A 592 -35.22 12.43 -7.64
CA PHE A 592 -34.77 12.70 -6.21
C PHE A 592 -33.53 13.68 -5.99
N ARG A 593 -33.39 14.47 -4.88
CA ARG A 593 -32.17 15.27 -4.39
C ARG A 593 -32.23 15.81 -2.91
N LEU A 594 -31.10 16.31 -2.33
CA LEU A 594 -30.88 16.81 -0.93
C LEU A 594 -30.19 18.24 -0.81
N THR A 595 -30.12 18.89 0.38
CA THR A 595 -30.14 20.38 0.50
C THR A 595 -29.42 21.13 1.67
N ASP A 596 -29.47 22.48 1.62
CA ASP A 596 -28.74 23.47 2.46
C ASP A 596 -29.19 23.60 3.94
N LYS A 597 -29.69 22.53 4.56
CA LYS A 597 -30.37 22.54 5.89
C LYS A 597 -29.93 21.47 6.91
N GLU A 598 -28.85 20.81 6.57
CA GLU A 598 -28.56 19.43 6.87
C GLU A 598 -27.21 19.35 7.69
N LEU A 599 -26.12 20.06 7.32
CA LEU A 599 -24.82 20.14 8.05
C LEU A 599 -24.83 20.85 9.44
N THR A 600 -25.59 21.92 9.65
CA THR A 600 -25.48 22.76 10.88
C THR A 600 -26.20 22.13 12.07
N PHE A 601 -27.17 21.26 11.79
CA PHE A 601 -27.75 20.33 12.76
C PHE A 601 -26.64 19.58 13.53
N PHE A 602 -25.57 19.17 12.86
CA PHE A 602 -24.47 18.45 13.52
C PHE A 602 -23.52 19.30 14.36
N SER A 603 -23.41 20.60 14.13
CA SER A 603 -22.57 21.47 14.99
C SER A 603 -23.09 21.53 16.43
N ARG A 604 -24.41 21.44 16.63
CA ARG A 604 -25.06 21.61 17.95
C ARG A 604 -25.04 20.33 18.79
N MET A 605 -25.00 19.19 18.11
CA MET A 605 -24.90 17.87 18.71
C MET A 605 -23.65 17.68 19.59
N SER A 606 -22.54 18.32 19.21
CA SER A 606 -21.25 18.21 19.90
C SER A 606 -21.22 18.89 21.29
N ASP A 607 -21.91 20.02 21.44
CA ASP A 607 -21.84 20.83 22.68
C ASP A 607 -22.68 20.22 23.81
N ILE A 608 -23.77 19.53 23.46
CA ILE A 608 -24.66 18.84 24.41
C ILE A 608 -23.94 17.72 25.17
N MET A 609 -22.86 17.17 24.59
CA MET A 609 -22.14 15.98 25.09
C MET A 609 -20.99 16.26 26.06
N ASN A 610 -20.69 17.53 26.36
CA ASN A 610 -19.53 17.92 27.16
C ASN A 610 -19.90 18.66 28.47
N SER A 611 -21.13 18.51 28.97
CA SER A 611 -21.62 19.17 30.18
C SER A 611 -21.26 18.42 31.48
N GLU A 612 -21.03 19.15 32.59
CA GLU A 612 -20.66 18.56 33.89
C GLU A 612 -21.72 17.58 34.44
N GLU A 613 -23.01 17.80 34.15
CA GLU A 613 -24.10 16.87 34.50
C GLU A 613 -23.85 15.43 33.97
N GLN A 614 -23.26 15.30 32.76
CA GLN A 614 -23.04 14.00 32.15
C GLN A 614 -21.84 13.25 32.77
N MET A 615 -20.90 13.95 33.41
CA MET A 615 -19.78 13.34 34.14
C MET A 615 -20.18 12.84 35.55
N GLU A 616 -21.15 13.47 36.21
CA GLU A 616 -21.70 12.94 37.46
C GLU A 616 -22.56 11.69 37.23
N TRP A 617 -23.30 11.66 36.11
CA TRP A 617 -24.04 10.48 35.63
C TRP A 617 -23.15 9.24 35.48
N GLN A 618 -21.92 9.38 34.98
CA GLN A 618 -20.98 8.25 34.86
C GLN A 618 -20.42 7.71 36.19
N ARG A 619 -20.47 8.49 37.28
CA ARG A 619 -19.91 8.07 38.59
C ARG A 619 -20.84 7.21 39.44
N LYS A 620 -22.17 7.32 39.27
CA LYS A 620 -23.18 6.58 40.07
C LYS A 620 -23.48 5.16 39.54
N LYS A 621 -22.51 4.56 38.84
CA LYS A 621 -22.63 3.37 37.96
C LYS A 621 -22.69 2.00 38.67
N SER A 622 -23.20 1.90 39.90
CA SER A 622 -23.09 0.66 40.71
C SER A 622 -24.35 0.20 41.44
N ALA A 623 -25.54 0.67 41.09
CA ALA A 623 -26.80 0.27 41.74
C ALA A 623 -27.98 0.11 40.76
N SER A 624 -28.02 -1.06 40.12
CA SER A 624 -29.18 -1.87 39.65
C SER A 624 -30.45 -1.22 39.04
N ASN A 625 -31.00 -1.93 38.03
CA ASN A 625 -32.36 -1.86 37.49
C ASN A 625 -32.70 -0.64 36.60
N LYS A 626 -32.03 -0.54 35.45
CA LYS A 626 -32.51 0.23 34.29
C LYS A 626 -32.52 -0.65 33.03
N ILE A 627 -33.23 -0.19 31.99
CA ILE A 627 -33.45 -0.93 30.73
C ILE A 627 -32.52 -0.36 29.67
N PRO A 628 -31.89 -1.18 28.80
CA PRO A 628 -31.04 -0.69 27.72
C PRO A 628 -31.79 0.25 26.78
N LEU A 629 -31.21 1.42 26.58
CA LEU A 629 -31.67 2.47 25.68
C LEU A 629 -30.59 2.74 24.64
N THR A 630 -30.96 2.64 23.36
CA THR A 630 -30.13 3.03 22.22
C THR A 630 -30.79 4.22 21.54
N VAL A 631 -30.09 5.36 21.48
CA VAL A 631 -30.54 6.54 20.73
C VAL A 631 -29.64 6.72 19.52
N GLN A 632 -30.25 6.74 18.34
CA GLN A 632 -29.61 6.95 17.04
C GLN A 632 -30.17 8.22 16.39
N ILE A 633 -29.29 8.97 15.73
CA ILE A 633 -29.63 10.22 15.04
C ILE A 633 -29.05 10.11 13.63
N MET A 634 -29.92 10.22 12.63
CA MET A 634 -29.57 10.00 11.23
C MET A 634 -29.34 11.32 10.49
N TRP A 635 -28.47 11.25 9.47
CA TRP A 635 -28.29 12.28 8.46
C TRP A 635 -27.84 11.66 7.13
N ASP A 636 -27.99 12.42 6.05
CA ASP A 636 -28.16 11.96 4.66
C ASP A 636 -26.92 11.39 3.93
N ALA A 637 -25.93 10.87 4.66
CA ALA A 637 -24.87 10.04 4.10
C ALA A 637 -24.32 8.95 5.04
N GLY A 638 -24.78 8.84 6.29
CA GLY A 638 -24.32 7.81 7.24
C GLY A 638 -24.24 8.27 8.70
N TYR A 639 -24.07 7.29 9.60
CA TYR A 639 -24.13 7.48 11.05
C TYR A 639 -23.02 8.40 11.58
N LEU A 640 -23.40 9.44 12.33
CA LEU A 640 -22.44 10.25 13.10
C LEU A 640 -22.36 9.86 14.58
N MET A 641 -23.41 9.28 15.19
CA MET A 641 -23.35 8.90 16.60
C MET A 641 -24.35 7.83 17.07
N GLN A 642 -23.89 7.00 17.99
CA GLN A 642 -24.69 6.03 18.73
C GLN A 642 -24.44 6.22 20.23
N MET A 643 -25.48 6.53 21.00
CA MET A 643 -25.44 6.48 22.46
C MET A 643 -26.09 5.20 22.97
N ASN A 644 -25.33 4.44 23.75
CA ASN A 644 -25.78 3.23 24.43
C ASN A 644 -25.73 3.47 25.94
N GLY A 645 -26.85 3.28 26.64
CA GLY A 645 -26.93 3.42 28.09
C GLY A 645 -28.15 2.69 28.66
N GLU A 646 -28.45 2.87 29.94
CA GLU A 646 -29.69 2.40 30.55
C GLU A 646 -30.41 3.56 31.23
N ALA A 647 -31.69 3.75 30.92
CA ALA A 647 -32.49 4.90 31.37
C ALA A 647 -33.84 4.47 31.94
N SER A 648 -34.45 5.30 32.78
CA SER A 648 -35.88 5.20 33.11
C SER A 648 -36.72 5.80 31.99
N LYS A 649 -38.01 5.45 31.94
CA LYS A 649 -38.93 5.98 30.92
C LYS A 649 -39.08 7.51 31.02
N GLU A 650 -39.19 8.04 32.24
CA GLU A 650 -39.27 9.49 32.47
C GLU A 650 -37.99 10.23 32.07
N GLU A 651 -36.81 9.63 32.23
CA GLU A 651 -35.54 10.19 31.74
C GLU A 651 -35.50 10.19 30.20
N THR A 652 -35.98 9.10 29.57
CA THR A 652 -36.06 8.94 28.11
C THR A 652 -36.97 10.00 27.48
N ASP A 653 -38.19 10.15 28.01
CA ASP A 653 -39.18 11.11 27.51
C ASP A 653 -38.67 12.56 27.66
N ARG A 654 -37.88 12.85 28.71
CA ARG A 654 -37.27 14.17 28.93
C ARG A 654 -36.15 14.50 27.93
N ILE A 655 -35.36 13.50 27.53
CA ILE A 655 -34.31 13.64 26.51
C ILE A 655 -34.94 13.86 25.14
N ILE A 656 -35.96 13.07 24.77
CA ILE A 656 -36.68 13.19 23.49
C ILE A 656 -37.29 14.58 23.34
N ASN A 657 -38.00 15.08 24.36
CA ASN A 657 -38.62 16.40 24.30
C ASN A 657 -37.59 17.54 24.12
N LYS A 658 -36.46 17.48 24.81
CA LYS A 658 -35.38 18.49 24.68
C LYS A 658 -34.73 18.45 23.29
N PHE A 659 -34.65 17.28 22.67
CA PHE A 659 -34.24 17.10 21.27
C PHE A 659 -35.21 17.74 20.28
N THR A 660 -36.50 17.47 20.45
CA THR A 660 -37.57 18.01 19.60
C THR A 660 -37.63 19.54 19.71
N GLU A 661 -37.38 20.09 20.89
CA GLU A 661 -37.35 21.54 21.13
C GLU A 661 -36.19 22.25 20.39
N GLU A 662 -35.00 21.65 20.33
CA GLU A 662 -33.86 22.19 19.56
C GLU A 662 -34.01 22.00 18.06
N TYR A 663 -34.57 20.87 17.60
CA TYR A 663 -34.90 20.65 16.18
C TYR A 663 -35.83 21.74 15.64
N ASN A 664 -36.86 22.11 16.41
CA ASN A 664 -37.83 23.13 16.03
C ASN A 664 -37.27 24.58 16.00
N LYS A 665 -36.02 24.82 16.42
CA LYS A 665 -35.35 26.14 16.37
C LYS A 665 -34.59 26.41 15.05
N GLY A 666 -34.60 25.45 14.11
CA GLY A 666 -34.51 25.68 12.65
C GLY A 666 -33.23 26.28 12.06
N ILE A 667 -32.07 25.59 12.12
CA ILE A 667 -30.78 26.09 11.58
C ILE A 667 -30.00 25.04 10.73
N TYR A 668 -30.09 25.20 9.39
CA TYR A 668 -29.08 25.16 8.29
C TYR A 668 -28.13 23.97 7.92
N PHE A 669 -27.55 23.99 6.69
CA PHE A 669 -26.31 23.31 6.19
C PHE A 669 -26.30 22.43 4.87
N ASN A 670 -25.74 22.74 3.70
CA ASN A 670 -25.66 21.78 2.53
C ASN A 670 -24.63 20.66 2.76
N HIS A 671 -24.96 19.38 2.52
CA HIS A 671 -24.44 18.71 1.31
C HIS A 671 -25.03 17.32 1.01
#